data_AF-A0A8J6W058-F1
#
_entry.id   AF-A0A8J6W058-F1
#
_cell.length_a   1.000
_cell.length_b   1.000
_cell.length_c   1.000
_cell.angle_alpha   90.00
_cell.angle_beta   90.00
_cell.angle_gamma   90.00
#
_symmetry.space_group_name_H-M   'P 1'
#
loop_
_entity.id
_entity.type
_entity.pdbx_description
1 polymer ?
#
loop_
_entity_poly.entity_id
_entity_poly.type
_entity_poly.pdbx_seq_one_letter_code
_entity_poly.pdbx_strand_id
1 'polypeptide(L)'
;MPLYCSQRHENPDSSRFCHLCGEKLQAPVSVGVYAGLLLGDRYRVVRELGHGGFGRTYLAEDQNRFNEPCVLKEFAPQVQGTYALQKAEELFEREAGILYKLQHPQIPRFRELFRAALPDRSRLFLVQDYVEGQTYRALLDTRKLQGQRFNEAEVTQLLLQILPILDYIHSLGVIHRDISPDNLILRSADWLPVLIDFGGVKQIAATVASQFLAQSVGNGVSSPTRLGKIGYAPDEQLQMGVASPHSDLYALAVTILVLLTGKEPPDLLDSYNMSWTWRQEVSLSPKLSAILDHMLAQRPSDRYQSVREVLHDLNRYDVPVYAPPVPAPVYPPPIQTTAATVAVGRPPAPPEAAVSNYTVAPPPAYAPPSRGNSFGFGKVLLLLLVMAGAATGGWWLSSNWLGDLADRTPSAPPNEQPVVVPNVEPPAAPELSQEEQNRKEALGDRRRNLGVDYQFFVRLVNQVFYAQHSELQNRQLSAGAEDADLRTQWDQTANQLLDQLETISPEARSKMGKYDRNDRDRWRGSVNKLNLSTRALYTLADAKFFQLFPDQQGQDFVNQPIGQVWHAIAADELKAVQAGTSLEKVQFAQGSFSQEVSGTLAPGEGKAFIAQLSRNQLIRLSLQTDQKTLLSIYPPTSSQPPLLENSPETTWSGKLAQDGYYEFVVVSAATAPVTFQLNLAADNVISTPPSPVSPPPSPSPSPDSEPTPPAP
;
A
#
# COMPACT_ATOMS: atom_id res chain seq x y z
N MET A 1 -3.95 -34.83 2.55
CA MET A 1 -3.79 -36.31 2.41
C MET A 1 -3.57 -36.87 3.80
N PRO A 2 -4.19 -37.99 4.18
CA PRO A 2 -4.01 -38.56 5.53
C PRO A 2 -2.58 -39.09 5.72
N LEU A 3 -2.05 -38.94 6.94
CA LEU A 3 -0.71 -39.39 7.34
C LEU A 3 -0.78 -40.77 7.98
N TYR A 4 0.10 -41.68 7.57
CA TYR A 4 0.17 -43.03 8.14
C TYR A 4 1.45 -43.19 8.96
N CYS A 5 1.35 -43.73 10.18
CA CYS A 5 2.52 -44.11 10.97
C CYS A 5 3.16 -45.41 10.43
N SER A 6 4.29 -45.85 11.01
CA SER A 6 4.93 -47.12 10.62
C SER A 6 4.00 -48.34 10.76
N GLN A 7 3.01 -48.24 11.66
CA GLN A 7 1.99 -49.26 11.92
C GLN A 7 0.70 -49.08 11.08
N ARG A 8 0.72 -48.16 10.09
CA ARG A 8 -0.38 -47.86 9.16
C ARG A 8 -1.68 -47.36 9.77
N HIS A 9 -1.63 -46.79 10.97
CA HIS A 9 -2.77 -46.03 11.51
C HIS A 9 -2.94 -44.73 10.73
N GLU A 10 -4.17 -44.39 10.37
CA GLU A 10 -4.50 -43.14 9.68
C GLU A 10 -4.56 -41.96 10.66
N ASN A 11 -3.98 -40.83 10.29
CA ASN A 11 -3.93 -39.62 11.12
C ASN A 11 -4.26 -38.37 10.28
N PRO A 12 -4.90 -37.36 10.89
CA PRO A 12 -5.06 -36.04 10.28
C PRO A 12 -3.72 -35.43 9.84
N ASP A 13 -3.73 -34.66 8.76
CA ASP A 13 -2.55 -34.05 8.13
C ASP A 13 -1.76 -33.05 8.99
N SER A 14 -2.38 -32.56 10.07
CA SER A 14 -1.77 -31.68 11.07
C SER A 14 -1.15 -32.42 12.28
N SER A 15 -1.21 -33.75 12.31
CA SER A 15 -0.79 -34.54 13.48
C SER A 15 0.72 -34.67 13.57
N ARG A 16 1.31 -34.24 14.70
CA ARG A 16 2.76 -34.38 14.97
C ARG A 16 3.14 -35.74 15.55
N PHE A 17 2.16 -36.44 16.12
CA PHE A 17 2.28 -37.78 16.68
C PHE A 17 1.07 -38.60 16.25
N CYS A 18 1.24 -39.91 16.11
CA CYS A 18 0.13 -40.81 15.84
C CYS A 18 -0.79 -40.86 17.05
N HIS A 19 -2.08 -40.60 16.85
CA HIS A 19 -3.07 -40.55 17.94
C HIS A 19 -3.32 -41.90 18.60
N LEU A 20 -2.92 -43.00 17.94
CA LEU A 20 -3.15 -44.37 18.42
C LEU A 20 -1.92 -44.99 19.08
N CYS A 21 -0.73 -44.83 18.50
CA CYS A 21 0.50 -45.45 19.02
C CYS A 21 1.53 -44.47 19.58
N GLY A 22 1.28 -43.16 19.50
CA GLY A 22 2.21 -42.13 20.00
C GLY A 22 3.50 -41.97 19.19
N GLU A 23 3.66 -42.71 18.09
CA GLU A 23 4.82 -42.61 17.20
C GLU A 23 4.91 -41.20 16.62
N LYS A 24 6.09 -40.58 16.71
CA LYS A 24 6.35 -39.28 16.09
C LYS A 24 6.25 -39.44 14.57
N LEU A 25 5.23 -38.84 13.99
CA LEU A 25 5.04 -38.84 12.55
C LEU A 25 6.12 -37.96 11.93
N GLN A 26 6.81 -38.45 10.91
CA GLN A 26 7.66 -37.59 10.10
C GLN A 26 6.74 -36.56 9.46
N ALA A 27 6.86 -35.31 9.90
CA ALA A 27 6.10 -34.20 9.33
C ALA A 27 6.26 -34.27 7.80
N PRO A 28 5.17 -34.06 7.03
CA PRO A 28 5.29 -34.01 5.58
C PRO A 28 6.42 -33.04 5.23
N VAL A 29 7.32 -33.47 4.34
CA VAL A 29 8.46 -32.70 3.84
C VAL A 29 8.03 -31.25 3.73
N SER A 30 8.63 -30.38 4.55
CA SER A 30 8.21 -28.99 4.64
C SER A 30 8.29 -28.37 3.26
N VAL A 31 7.14 -27.99 2.72
CA VAL A 31 6.97 -27.33 1.42
C VAL A 31 7.43 -25.85 1.53
N GLY A 32 8.60 -25.61 2.12
CA GLY A 32 9.08 -24.28 2.50
C GLY A 32 10.59 -24.17 2.54
N VAL A 33 11.09 -22.97 2.82
CA VAL A 33 12.52 -22.67 2.95
C VAL A 33 13.03 -23.14 4.32
N TYR A 34 14.08 -23.96 4.35
CA TYR A 34 14.67 -24.54 5.57
C TYR A 34 16.20 -24.48 5.55
N ALA A 35 16.83 -24.63 6.73
CA ALA A 35 18.29 -24.65 6.87
C ALA A 35 18.93 -25.76 6.03
N GLY A 36 19.97 -25.43 5.26
CA GLY A 36 20.66 -26.31 4.33
C GLY A 36 20.12 -26.28 2.89
N LEU A 37 18.91 -25.72 2.67
CA LEU A 37 18.33 -25.58 1.34
C LEU A 37 19.17 -24.64 0.47
N LEU A 38 19.43 -25.04 -0.78
CA LEU A 38 20.11 -24.24 -1.79
C LEU A 38 19.08 -23.57 -2.70
N LEU A 39 19.06 -22.24 -2.72
CA LEU A 39 18.15 -21.43 -3.54
C LEU A 39 18.93 -20.84 -4.72
N GLY A 40 18.36 -20.98 -5.93
CA GLY A 40 18.97 -20.46 -7.17
C GLY A 40 20.37 -21.02 -7.45
N ASP A 41 20.64 -22.25 -7.00
CA ASP A 41 21.95 -22.93 -7.09
C ASP A 41 23.13 -22.13 -6.51
N ARG A 42 22.85 -21.19 -5.59
CA ARG A 42 23.86 -20.24 -5.09
C ARG A 42 23.73 -19.91 -3.62
N TYR A 43 22.52 -19.74 -3.10
CA TYR A 43 22.31 -19.27 -1.73
C TYR A 43 21.95 -20.43 -0.82
N ARG A 44 22.86 -20.82 0.06
CA ARG A 44 22.60 -21.85 1.06
C ARG A 44 21.98 -21.21 2.29
N VAL A 45 20.74 -21.55 2.59
CA VAL A 45 20.04 -21.05 3.78
C VAL A 45 20.70 -21.61 5.03
N VAL A 46 21.08 -20.76 5.97
CA VAL A 46 21.68 -21.14 7.25
C VAL A 46 20.59 -21.28 8.31
N ARG A 47 19.79 -20.22 8.49
CA ARG A 47 18.67 -20.19 9.46
C ARG A 47 17.73 -19.03 9.16
N GLU A 48 16.54 -19.09 9.73
CA GLU A 48 15.62 -17.96 9.76
C GLU A 48 16.12 -16.89 10.76
N LEU A 49 16.05 -15.62 10.34
CA LEU A 49 16.33 -14.44 11.17
C LEU A 49 15.04 -13.86 11.76
N GLY A 50 13.92 -13.99 11.03
CA GLY A 50 12.60 -13.59 11.50
C GLY A 50 11.53 -13.73 10.42
N HIS A 51 10.27 -13.65 10.84
CA HIS A 51 9.12 -13.67 9.94
C HIS A 51 8.10 -12.60 10.34
N GLY A 52 7.37 -12.07 9.35
CA GLY A 52 6.30 -11.08 9.57
C GLY A 52 5.17 -11.24 8.56
N GLY A 53 4.19 -10.33 8.59
CA GLY A 53 2.99 -10.39 7.74
C GLY A 53 3.23 -10.32 6.23
N PHE A 54 4.45 -9.97 5.79
CA PHE A 54 4.78 -9.68 4.39
C PHE A 54 6.01 -10.42 3.85
N GLY A 55 6.66 -11.23 4.67
CA GLY A 55 7.85 -11.95 4.24
C GLY A 55 8.57 -12.70 5.36
N ARG A 56 9.55 -13.49 4.96
CA ARG A 56 10.45 -14.21 5.86
C ARG A 56 11.88 -13.81 5.53
N THR A 57 12.68 -13.62 6.56
CA THR A 57 14.07 -13.18 6.44
C THR A 57 14.99 -14.30 6.89
N TYR A 58 15.96 -14.63 6.08
CA TYR A 58 16.90 -15.73 6.30
C TYR A 58 18.34 -15.22 6.28
N LEU A 59 19.18 -15.81 7.13
CA LEU A 59 20.62 -15.79 6.94
C LEU A 59 20.97 -16.88 5.94
N ALA A 60 21.77 -16.54 4.95
CA ALA A 60 22.27 -17.47 3.95
C ALA A 60 23.75 -17.22 3.67
N GLU A 61 24.38 -18.20 3.03
CA GLU A 61 25.74 -18.11 2.51
C GLU A 61 25.68 -18.03 0.98
N ASP A 62 26.36 -17.06 0.40
CA ASP A 62 26.54 -16.96 -1.05
C ASP A 62 27.69 -17.85 -1.50
N GLN A 63 27.36 -19.02 -2.07
CA GLN A 63 28.36 -20.01 -2.47
C GLN A 63 29.27 -19.52 -3.59
N ASN A 64 28.83 -18.53 -4.38
CA ASN A 64 29.64 -17.93 -5.43
C ASN A 64 30.55 -16.81 -4.91
N ARG A 65 30.43 -16.43 -3.63
CA ARG A 65 31.27 -15.45 -2.95
C ARG A 65 31.93 -16.05 -1.72
N PHE A 66 32.54 -17.23 -1.87
CA PHE A 66 33.29 -17.90 -0.79
C PHE A 66 32.45 -18.14 0.50
N ASN A 67 31.16 -18.45 0.34
CA ASN A 67 30.19 -18.61 1.43
C ASN A 67 30.03 -17.33 2.29
N GLU A 68 30.23 -16.16 1.69
CA GLU A 68 30.02 -14.88 2.37
C GLU A 68 28.57 -14.77 2.88
N PRO A 69 28.35 -14.38 4.15
CA PRO A 69 27.02 -14.28 4.71
C PRO A 69 26.21 -13.17 4.04
N CYS A 70 24.94 -13.45 3.77
CA CYS A 70 23.97 -12.52 3.21
C CYS A 70 22.59 -12.72 3.83
N VAL A 71 21.73 -11.73 3.65
CA VAL A 71 20.32 -11.81 4.07
C VAL A 71 19.45 -12.06 2.85
N LEU A 72 18.58 -13.08 2.92
CA LEU A 72 17.52 -13.33 1.95
C LEU A 72 16.18 -12.90 2.54
N LYS A 73 15.48 -12.01 1.85
CA LYS A 73 14.09 -11.65 2.17
C LYS A 73 13.17 -12.31 1.15
N GLU A 74 12.41 -13.29 1.61
CA GLU A 74 11.37 -13.96 0.84
C GLU A 74 10.12 -13.09 0.76
N PHE A 75 9.62 -12.86 -0.46
CA PHE A 75 8.30 -12.33 -0.69
C PHE A 75 7.24 -13.40 -0.38
N ALA A 76 6.68 -13.33 0.82
CA ALA A 76 5.68 -14.27 1.32
C ALA A 76 4.47 -13.52 1.92
N PRO A 77 3.74 -12.73 1.10
CA PRO A 77 2.62 -11.96 1.59
C PRO A 77 1.48 -12.89 2.06
N GLN A 78 0.84 -12.54 3.17
CA GLN A 78 -0.30 -13.28 3.70
C GLN A 78 -1.64 -12.88 3.05
N VAL A 79 -1.60 -12.23 1.88
CA VAL A 79 -2.77 -11.72 1.16
C VAL A 79 -3.40 -12.80 0.27
N GLN A 80 -4.74 -12.83 0.21
CA GLN A 80 -5.50 -13.75 -0.64
C GLN A 80 -5.95 -13.04 -1.94
N GLY A 81 -5.91 -13.74 -3.08
CA GLY A 81 -6.35 -13.24 -4.38
C GLY A 81 -5.21 -12.90 -5.36
N THR A 82 -5.38 -13.25 -6.63
CA THR A 82 -4.34 -13.19 -7.68
C THR A 82 -3.82 -11.77 -7.95
N TYR A 83 -4.70 -10.77 -7.99
CA TYR A 83 -4.30 -9.37 -8.17
C TYR A 83 -3.56 -8.79 -6.95
N ALA A 84 -3.97 -9.18 -5.73
CA ALA A 84 -3.32 -8.69 -4.51
C ALA A 84 -1.86 -9.17 -4.44
N LEU A 85 -1.65 -10.43 -4.84
CA LEU A 85 -0.32 -11.03 -4.97
C LEU A 85 0.51 -10.34 -6.05
N GLN A 86 -0.03 -10.17 -7.26
CA GLN A 86 0.68 -9.51 -8.36
C GLN A 86 1.06 -8.06 -8.00
N LYS A 87 0.16 -7.32 -7.34
CA LYS A 87 0.46 -5.94 -6.95
C LYS A 87 1.48 -5.85 -5.82
N ALA A 88 1.38 -6.73 -4.81
CA ALA A 88 2.38 -6.79 -3.75
C ALA A 88 3.76 -7.18 -4.30
N GLU A 89 3.80 -7.99 -5.36
CA GLU A 89 5.01 -8.40 -6.07
C GLU A 89 5.63 -7.26 -6.89
N GLU A 90 4.87 -6.56 -7.73
CA GLU A 90 5.31 -5.35 -8.46
C GLU A 90 5.94 -4.32 -7.51
N LEU A 91 5.33 -4.15 -6.34
CA LEU A 91 5.78 -3.17 -5.37
C LEU A 91 7.01 -3.66 -4.59
N PHE A 92 7.15 -4.97 -4.37
CA PHE A 92 8.39 -5.56 -3.86
C PHE A 92 9.55 -5.37 -4.85
N GLU A 93 9.29 -5.54 -6.15
CA GLU A 93 10.25 -5.26 -7.22
C GLU A 93 10.62 -3.76 -7.28
N ARG A 94 9.64 -2.86 -7.09
CA ARG A 94 9.90 -1.41 -7.00
C ARG A 94 10.79 -1.05 -5.82
N GLU A 95 10.59 -1.67 -4.65
CA GLU A 95 11.46 -1.46 -3.49
C GLU A 95 12.89 -1.94 -3.77
N ALA A 96 13.04 -3.11 -4.39
CA ALA A 96 14.36 -3.59 -4.82
C ALA A 96 15.05 -2.54 -5.71
N GLY A 97 14.30 -1.87 -6.59
CA GLY A 97 14.79 -0.75 -7.41
C GLY A 97 15.19 0.49 -6.61
N ILE A 98 14.57 0.78 -5.46
CA ILE A 98 14.98 1.86 -4.55
C ILE A 98 16.27 1.45 -3.82
N LEU A 99 16.28 0.26 -3.20
CA LEU A 99 17.44 -0.27 -2.48
C LEU A 99 18.67 -0.40 -3.37
N TYR A 100 18.50 -0.74 -4.65
CA TYR A 100 19.56 -0.78 -5.65
C TYR A 100 20.27 0.58 -5.82
N LYS A 101 19.55 1.69 -5.68
CA LYS A 101 20.10 3.05 -5.82
C LYS A 101 20.84 3.53 -4.57
N LEU A 102 20.61 2.90 -3.42
CA LEU A 102 21.23 3.31 -2.16
C LEU A 102 22.66 2.79 -2.05
N GLN A 103 23.59 3.70 -1.79
CA GLN A 103 25.01 3.44 -1.60
C GLN A 103 25.48 4.21 -0.37
N HIS A 104 25.47 3.55 0.79
CA HIS A 104 25.91 4.15 2.04
C HIS A 104 26.52 3.07 2.96
N PRO A 105 27.64 3.33 3.66
CA PRO A 105 28.31 2.33 4.49
C PRO A 105 27.49 1.86 5.71
N GLN A 106 26.49 2.63 6.11
CA GLN A 106 25.56 2.32 7.21
C GLN A 106 24.16 1.89 6.70
N ILE A 107 24.05 1.46 5.43
CA ILE A 107 22.86 0.81 4.85
C ILE A 107 23.32 -0.51 4.22
N PRO A 108 22.67 -1.66 4.48
CA PRO A 108 23.03 -2.91 3.82
C PRO A 108 22.93 -2.78 2.30
N ARG A 109 24.00 -3.15 1.58
CA ARG A 109 24.01 -3.05 0.12
C ARG A 109 23.03 -4.05 -0.47
N PHE A 110 22.20 -3.58 -1.41
CA PHE A 110 21.44 -4.47 -2.28
C PHE A 110 22.38 -5.27 -3.18
N ARG A 111 22.17 -6.59 -3.26
CA ARG A 111 22.96 -7.48 -4.12
C ARG A 111 22.18 -7.83 -5.37
N GLU A 112 21.02 -8.45 -5.20
CA GLU A 112 20.18 -8.87 -6.32
C GLU A 112 18.74 -9.16 -5.89
N LEU A 113 17.88 -9.29 -6.90
CA LEU A 113 16.51 -9.77 -6.79
C LEU A 113 16.35 -10.97 -7.73
N PHE A 114 15.92 -12.12 -7.21
CA PHE A 114 15.83 -13.34 -8.01
C PHE A 114 14.63 -14.20 -7.64
N ARG A 115 14.22 -15.08 -8.56
CA ARG A 115 13.16 -16.07 -8.36
C ARG A 115 13.76 -17.45 -8.22
N ALA A 116 13.34 -18.21 -7.21
CA ALA A 116 13.71 -19.61 -7.04
C ALA A 116 12.47 -20.50 -7.15
N ALA A 117 12.58 -21.57 -7.95
CA ALA A 117 11.57 -22.61 -8.03
C ALA A 117 11.67 -23.51 -6.79
N LEU A 118 10.58 -23.60 -6.04
CA LEU A 118 10.39 -24.58 -4.97
C LEU A 118 9.34 -25.60 -5.41
N PRO A 119 9.26 -26.80 -4.78
CA PRO A 119 8.37 -27.88 -5.21
C PRO A 119 6.88 -27.49 -5.35
N ASP A 120 6.43 -26.45 -4.65
CA ASP A 120 5.06 -25.92 -4.73
C ASP A 120 4.88 -24.78 -5.72
N ARG A 121 5.79 -23.81 -5.72
CA ARG A 121 5.69 -22.59 -6.53
C ARG A 121 7.03 -21.87 -6.64
N SER A 122 7.16 -21.02 -7.66
CA SER A 122 8.24 -20.04 -7.71
C SER A 122 8.03 -18.98 -6.62
N ARG A 123 9.12 -18.59 -5.95
CA ARG A 123 9.12 -17.53 -4.92
C ARG A 123 10.18 -16.48 -5.24
N LEU A 124 9.89 -15.23 -4.89
CA LEU A 124 10.76 -14.08 -5.15
C LEU A 124 11.58 -13.77 -3.89
N PHE A 125 12.88 -13.53 -4.07
CA PHE A 125 13.84 -13.28 -3.00
C PHE A 125 14.66 -12.03 -3.30
N LEU A 126 14.80 -11.16 -2.29
CA LEU A 126 15.71 -10.02 -2.30
C LEU A 126 16.95 -10.37 -1.47
N VAL A 127 18.13 -10.11 -2.03
CA VAL A 127 19.42 -10.36 -1.39
C VAL A 127 20.09 -9.04 -1.01
N GLN A 128 20.56 -8.95 0.23
CA GLN A 128 21.33 -7.82 0.73
C GLN A 128 22.51 -8.30 1.59
N ASP A 129 23.44 -7.39 1.89
CA ASP A 129 24.53 -7.65 2.82
C ASP A 129 24.00 -8.07 4.20
N TYR A 130 24.68 -9.04 4.82
CA TYR A 130 24.48 -9.35 6.23
C TYR A 130 25.26 -8.37 7.11
N VAL A 131 24.60 -7.85 8.14
CA VAL A 131 25.23 -6.96 9.13
C VAL A 131 25.44 -7.77 10.41
N GLU A 132 26.70 -8.06 10.71
CA GLU A 132 27.07 -8.68 11.97
C GLU A 132 27.01 -7.63 13.10
N GLY A 133 26.18 -7.88 14.10
CA GLY A 133 25.93 -6.95 15.19
C GLY A 133 24.69 -7.28 16.00
N GLN A 134 24.38 -6.43 16.99
CA GLN A 134 23.15 -6.53 17.80
C GLN A 134 22.18 -5.41 17.43
N THR A 135 20.89 -5.68 17.43
CA THR A 135 19.89 -4.61 17.30
C THR A 135 19.89 -3.73 18.54
N TYR A 136 19.53 -2.45 18.40
CA TYR A 136 19.34 -1.56 19.55
C TYR A 136 18.25 -2.07 20.50
N ARG A 137 17.26 -2.82 19.98
CA ARG A 137 16.30 -3.58 20.80
C ARG A 137 17.00 -4.61 21.69
N ALA A 138 17.82 -5.49 21.12
CA ALA A 138 18.53 -6.53 21.89
C ALA A 138 19.51 -5.93 22.91
N LEU A 139 20.17 -4.82 22.56
CA LEU A 139 21.02 -4.06 23.48
C LEU A 139 20.21 -3.50 24.66
N LEU A 140 19.05 -2.89 24.38
CA LEU A 140 18.16 -2.37 25.42
C LEU A 140 17.67 -3.50 26.34
N ASP A 141 17.22 -4.62 25.78
CA ASP A 141 16.70 -5.75 26.57
C ASP A 141 17.78 -6.33 27.49
N THR A 142 19.01 -6.47 26.98
CA THR A 142 20.17 -6.91 27.77
C THR A 142 20.46 -5.94 28.91
N ARG A 143 20.44 -4.62 28.65
CA ARG A 143 20.65 -3.61 29.69
C ARG A 143 19.53 -3.60 30.72
N LYS A 144 18.28 -3.78 30.31
CA LYS A 144 17.12 -3.85 31.23
C LYS A 144 17.26 -5.00 32.24
N LEU A 145 17.78 -6.15 31.82
CA LEU A 145 18.08 -7.27 32.73
C LEU A 145 19.13 -6.92 33.79
N GLN A 146 19.99 -5.93 33.49
CA GLN A 146 21.01 -5.40 34.40
C GLN A 146 20.53 -4.16 35.17
N GLY A 147 19.26 -3.75 35.02
CA GLY A 147 18.73 -2.51 35.59
C GLY A 147 19.27 -1.23 34.94
N GLN A 148 19.89 -1.34 33.76
CA GLN A 148 20.50 -0.23 33.02
C GLN A 148 19.65 0.17 31.79
N ARG A 149 19.92 1.35 31.26
CA ARG A 149 19.29 1.94 30.06
C ARG A 149 20.33 2.72 29.26
N PHE A 150 19.95 3.30 28.13
CA PHE A 150 20.83 4.25 27.45
C PHE A 150 20.84 5.59 28.18
N ASN A 151 21.99 6.25 28.22
CA ASN A 151 22.11 7.60 28.77
C ASN A 151 22.09 8.67 27.67
N GLU A 152 22.01 9.95 28.08
CA GLU A 152 21.96 11.10 27.18
C GLU A 152 23.14 11.15 26.18
N ALA A 153 24.36 10.86 26.63
CA ALA A 153 25.53 10.90 25.76
C ALA A 153 25.46 9.81 24.67
N GLU A 154 25.04 8.61 25.03
CA GLU A 154 24.90 7.50 24.08
C GLU A 154 23.83 7.77 23.03
N VAL A 155 22.66 8.29 23.43
CA VAL A 155 21.59 8.60 22.47
C VAL A 155 21.92 9.83 21.62
N THR A 156 22.67 10.79 22.16
CA THR A 156 23.17 11.94 21.38
C THR A 156 24.15 11.46 20.31
N GLN A 157 25.06 10.54 20.65
CA GLN A 157 25.96 9.93 19.69
C GLN A 157 25.20 9.13 18.62
N LEU A 158 24.17 8.38 19.02
CA LEU A 158 23.29 7.68 18.08
C LEU A 158 22.60 8.65 17.11
N LEU A 159 22.03 9.76 17.62
CA LEU A 159 21.43 10.81 16.79
C LEU A 159 22.45 11.35 15.77
N LEU A 160 23.65 11.70 16.20
CA LEU A 160 24.71 12.21 15.32
C LEU A 160 25.12 11.21 14.23
N GLN A 161 25.01 9.91 14.49
CA GLN A 161 25.36 8.85 13.54
C GLN A 161 24.20 8.45 12.60
N ILE A 162 22.95 8.61 13.02
CA ILE A 162 21.76 8.27 12.21
C ILE A 162 21.29 9.43 11.34
N LEU A 163 21.34 10.66 11.85
CA LEU A 163 20.91 11.85 11.10
C LEU A 163 21.59 11.94 9.72
N PRO A 164 22.92 11.74 9.55
CA PRO A 164 23.54 11.73 8.23
C PRO A 164 22.97 10.66 7.27
N ILE A 165 22.58 9.50 7.78
CA ILE A 165 21.93 8.44 6.99
C ILE A 165 20.56 8.93 6.50
N LEU A 166 19.81 9.60 7.38
CA LEU A 166 18.51 10.18 7.03
C LEU A 166 18.64 11.31 6.01
N ASP A 167 19.62 12.22 6.16
CA ASP A 167 19.87 13.30 5.18
C ASP A 167 20.17 12.70 3.80
N TYR A 168 21.00 11.65 3.77
CA TYR A 168 21.34 10.93 2.55
C TYR A 168 20.09 10.36 1.85
N ILE A 169 19.26 9.57 2.54
CA ILE A 169 18.07 8.96 1.91
C ILE A 169 17.00 10.02 1.56
N HIS A 170 16.81 11.04 2.40
CA HIS A 170 15.86 12.13 2.15
C HIS A 170 16.28 12.95 0.93
N SER A 171 17.58 13.16 0.70
CA SER A 171 18.10 13.85 -0.49
C SER A 171 17.81 13.10 -1.79
N LEU A 172 17.59 11.77 -1.71
CA LEU A 172 17.20 10.92 -2.83
C LEU A 172 15.67 10.76 -2.93
N GLY A 173 14.89 11.48 -2.13
CA GLY A 173 13.43 11.38 -2.06
C GLY A 173 12.91 10.10 -1.41
N VAL A 174 13.76 9.39 -0.66
CA VAL A 174 13.42 8.13 0.02
C VAL A 174 13.13 8.40 1.50
N ILE A 175 11.97 7.95 1.99
CA ILE A 175 11.56 8.04 3.41
C ILE A 175 11.55 6.63 4.01
N HIS A 176 12.18 6.43 5.17
CA HIS A 176 12.38 5.11 5.77
C HIS A 176 11.08 4.49 6.32
N ARG A 177 10.24 5.29 6.99
CA ARG A 177 8.88 4.96 7.48
C ARG A 177 8.78 3.94 8.61
N ASP A 178 9.83 3.17 8.90
CA ASP A 178 9.83 2.15 9.97
C ASP A 178 11.05 2.29 10.90
N ILE A 179 11.42 3.51 11.30
CA ILE A 179 12.54 3.72 12.23
C ILE A 179 12.13 3.23 13.63
N SER A 180 12.88 2.28 14.18
CA SER A 180 12.68 1.74 15.53
C SER A 180 13.94 1.02 16.04
N PRO A 181 14.05 0.69 17.34
CA PRO A 181 15.21 -0.04 17.88
C PRO A 181 15.50 -1.39 17.20
N ASP A 182 14.48 -2.01 16.62
CA ASP A 182 14.59 -3.30 15.91
C ASP A 182 15.24 -3.17 14.53
N ASN A 183 15.14 -1.97 13.93
CA ASN A 183 15.64 -1.69 12.58
C ASN A 183 16.96 -0.91 12.60
N LEU A 184 17.63 -0.88 13.75
CA LEU A 184 18.97 -0.33 13.92
C LEU A 184 19.87 -1.44 14.47
N ILE A 185 20.95 -1.77 13.74
CA ILE A 185 21.97 -2.72 14.19
C ILE A 185 23.23 -1.94 14.56
N LEU A 186 23.75 -2.14 15.76
CA LEU A 186 25.10 -1.74 16.11
C LEU A 186 26.08 -2.76 15.53
N ARG A 187 26.77 -2.38 14.45
CA ARG A 187 27.68 -3.27 13.73
C ARG A 187 28.94 -3.56 14.55
N SER A 188 29.31 -4.84 14.65
CA SER A 188 30.44 -5.28 15.49
C SER A 188 31.81 -4.87 14.95
N ALA A 189 31.93 -4.66 13.64
CA ALA A 189 33.21 -4.34 13.00
C ALA A 189 33.76 -2.94 13.37
N ASP A 190 32.86 -1.96 13.53
CA ASP A 190 33.23 -0.54 13.67
C ASP A 190 32.36 0.23 14.66
N TRP A 191 31.39 -0.43 15.32
CA TRP A 191 30.47 0.16 16.28
C TRP A 191 29.63 1.31 15.70
N LEU A 192 29.41 1.31 14.38
CA LEU A 192 28.49 2.23 13.75
C LEU A 192 27.08 1.64 13.69
N PRO A 193 26.04 2.45 13.89
CA PRO A 193 24.68 2.02 13.70
C PRO A 193 24.40 1.87 12.21
N VAL A 194 23.76 0.77 11.84
CA VAL A 194 23.36 0.45 10.47
C VAL A 194 21.84 0.43 10.43
N LEU A 195 21.27 1.23 9.53
CA LEU A 195 19.83 1.31 9.31
C LEU A 195 19.41 0.19 8.36
N ILE A 196 18.53 -0.67 8.84
CA ILE A 196 18.03 -1.84 8.10
C ILE A 196 16.52 -1.74 7.89
N ASP A 197 15.99 -2.63 7.04
CA ASP A 197 14.54 -2.83 6.89
C ASP A 197 13.76 -1.55 6.56
N PHE A 198 14.07 -0.99 5.40
CA PHE A 198 13.32 0.11 4.79
C PHE A 198 11.84 -0.28 4.70
N GLY A 199 11.02 0.45 5.46
CA GLY A 199 9.61 0.15 5.69
C GLY A 199 8.70 0.33 4.48
N GLY A 200 9.26 0.75 3.33
CA GLY A 200 8.55 0.87 2.06
C GLY A 200 7.78 -0.41 1.71
N VAL A 201 8.39 -1.57 1.93
CA VAL A 201 7.78 -2.91 1.73
C VAL A 201 6.53 -3.13 2.59
N LYS A 202 6.54 -2.70 3.86
CA LYS A 202 5.42 -2.90 4.80
C LYS A 202 4.26 -1.95 4.49
N GLN A 203 4.53 -0.71 4.07
CA GLN A 203 3.48 0.24 3.71
C GLN A 203 2.86 -0.09 2.35
N ILE A 204 3.64 -0.53 1.38
CA ILE A 204 3.16 -1.10 0.11
C ILE A 204 2.09 -2.18 0.38
N ALA A 205 2.42 -3.09 1.28
CA ALA A 205 1.60 -4.24 1.54
C ALA A 205 0.48 -3.95 2.57
N ALA A 206 0.63 -2.91 3.39
CA ALA A 206 -0.41 -2.39 4.28
C ALA A 206 -1.33 -1.35 3.61
N THR A 207 -0.91 -0.68 2.51
CA THR A 207 -1.79 0.06 1.59
C THR A 207 -2.61 -0.92 0.77
N VAL A 208 -2.00 -2.03 0.36
CA VAL A 208 -2.72 -3.18 -0.21
C VAL A 208 -3.66 -3.77 0.86
N ALA A 209 -3.17 -4.15 2.04
CA ALA A 209 -3.99 -4.73 3.10
C ALA A 209 -5.03 -3.78 3.69
N SER A 210 -4.84 -2.45 3.72
CA SER A 210 -5.86 -1.49 4.16
C SER A 210 -6.90 -1.21 3.08
N GLN A 211 -6.51 -1.24 1.80
CA GLN A 211 -7.45 -1.26 0.67
C GLN A 211 -8.25 -2.57 0.59
N PHE A 212 -7.74 -3.67 1.18
CA PHE A 212 -8.37 -5.00 1.16
C PHE A 212 -9.05 -5.44 2.48
N LEU A 213 -8.58 -5.07 3.68
CA LEU A 213 -9.22 -5.38 4.96
C LEU A 213 -10.42 -4.46 5.25
N ALA A 214 -10.50 -3.29 4.62
CA ALA A 214 -11.74 -2.53 4.59
C ALA A 214 -12.87 -3.27 3.83
N GLN A 215 -12.55 -4.36 3.12
CA GLN A 215 -13.50 -5.19 2.36
C GLN A 215 -13.96 -6.45 3.12
N SER A 216 -13.49 -6.72 4.36
CA SER A 216 -13.76 -8.00 5.01
C SER A 216 -13.96 -7.94 6.53
N VAL A 217 -15.05 -7.34 7.01
CA VAL A 217 -15.68 -7.72 8.29
C VAL A 217 -17.21 -7.52 8.21
N GLY A 218 -17.93 -8.58 7.91
CA GLY A 218 -19.22 -8.81 8.56
C GLY A 218 -18.93 -9.46 9.91
N ASN A 219 -19.24 -8.76 11.00
CA ASN A 219 -19.14 -9.19 12.40
C ASN A 219 -17.78 -9.74 12.88
N GLY A 220 -16.96 -8.87 13.48
CA GLY A 220 -15.78 -9.24 14.27
C GLY A 220 -14.67 -8.19 14.19
N VAL A 221 -14.54 -7.37 15.24
CA VAL A 221 -13.55 -6.28 15.37
C VAL A 221 -12.18 -6.68 14.82
N SER A 222 -11.89 -6.26 13.59
CA SER A 222 -10.56 -6.36 12.99
C SER A 222 -10.11 -4.93 12.75
N SER A 223 -9.19 -4.45 13.59
CA SER A 223 -8.66 -3.09 13.55
C SER A 223 -8.07 -2.78 12.17
N PRO A 224 -8.20 -1.53 11.66
CA PRO A 224 -7.54 -1.13 10.42
C PRO A 224 -6.04 -1.40 10.57
N THR A 225 -5.42 -2.05 9.58
CA THR A 225 -3.99 -2.36 9.57
C THR A 225 -3.21 -1.04 9.61
N ARG A 226 -2.75 -0.66 10.81
CA ARG A 226 -2.04 0.60 11.07
C ARG A 226 -0.73 0.63 10.28
N LEU A 227 -0.48 1.72 9.55
CA LEU A 227 0.68 1.90 8.68
C LEU A 227 1.91 2.35 9.48
N GLY A 228 2.79 1.41 9.84
CA GLY A 228 4.00 1.66 10.61
C GLY A 228 4.04 0.88 11.92
N LYS A 229 5.18 0.86 12.60
CA LYS A 229 5.28 0.20 13.91
C LYS A 229 4.44 0.98 14.93
N ILE A 230 3.46 0.29 15.53
CA ILE A 230 2.49 0.88 16.46
C ILE A 230 3.25 1.58 17.60
N GLY A 231 2.98 2.88 17.76
CA GLY A 231 3.60 3.72 18.77
C GLY A 231 4.84 4.51 18.31
N TYR A 232 5.48 4.16 17.19
CA TYR A 232 6.68 4.86 16.69
C TYR A 232 6.37 5.83 15.55
N ALA A 233 5.48 5.44 14.65
CA ALA A 233 5.09 6.28 13.51
C ALA A 233 4.13 7.38 13.95
N PRO A 234 4.19 8.58 13.32
CA PRO A 234 3.28 9.66 13.62
C PRO A 234 1.87 9.43 13.01
N ASP A 235 0.87 10.14 13.51
CA ASP A 235 -0.53 9.95 13.13
C ASP A 235 -0.79 10.18 11.65
N GLU A 236 -0.17 11.17 11.01
CA GLU A 236 -0.36 11.40 9.58
C GLU A 236 0.10 10.20 8.73
N GLN A 237 1.12 9.49 9.20
CA GLN A 237 1.58 8.27 8.56
C GLN A 237 0.65 7.10 8.84
N LEU A 238 0.23 6.93 10.10
CA LEU A 238 -0.61 5.82 10.54
C LEU A 238 -2.03 5.89 9.96
N GLN A 239 -2.61 7.10 9.89
CA GLN A 239 -4.01 7.34 9.55
C GLN A 239 -4.20 7.71 8.08
N MET A 240 -3.32 8.54 7.52
CA MET A 240 -3.44 9.03 6.14
C MET A 240 -2.46 8.36 5.17
N GLY A 241 -1.49 7.58 5.65
CA GLY A 241 -0.44 6.99 4.84
C GLY A 241 0.53 8.01 4.25
N VAL A 242 0.50 9.26 4.74
CA VAL A 242 1.37 10.35 4.30
C VAL A 242 2.62 10.33 5.16
N ALA A 243 3.79 10.19 4.53
CA ALA A 243 5.08 10.22 5.21
C ALA A 243 6.04 11.14 4.46
N SER A 244 6.74 11.96 5.23
CA SER A 244 7.69 12.98 4.77
C SER A 244 8.99 12.85 5.58
N PRO A 245 10.07 13.59 5.25
CA PRO A 245 11.31 13.59 6.03
C PRO A 245 11.10 13.78 7.53
N HIS A 246 10.21 14.69 7.92
CA HIS A 246 9.86 14.96 9.33
C HIS A 246 9.10 13.82 10.02
N SER A 247 8.53 12.87 9.27
CA SER A 247 7.91 11.66 9.84
C SER A 247 8.96 10.66 10.31
N ASP A 248 10.09 10.53 9.59
CA ASP A 248 11.25 9.75 10.03
C ASP A 248 11.91 10.39 11.26
N LEU A 249 12.02 11.72 11.30
CA LEU A 249 12.54 12.43 12.47
C LEU A 249 11.67 12.17 13.71
N TYR A 250 10.35 12.23 13.58
CA TYR A 250 9.44 11.85 14.66
C TYR A 250 9.72 10.43 15.17
N ALA A 251 9.77 9.45 14.27
CA ALA A 251 10.01 8.05 14.63
C ALA A 251 11.39 7.83 15.28
N LEU A 252 12.41 8.58 14.85
CA LEU A 252 13.72 8.60 15.48
C LEU A 252 13.65 9.14 16.91
N ALA A 253 12.92 10.23 17.15
CA ALA A 253 12.75 10.78 18.50
C ALA A 253 12.02 9.79 19.43
N VAL A 254 10.98 9.10 18.94
CA VAL A 254 10.34 8.02 19.71
C VAL A 254 11.32 6.90 20.02
N THR A 255 12.14 6.51 19.05
CA THR A 255 13.20 5.50 19.23
C THR A 255 14.17 5.91 20.34
N ILE A 256 14.60 7.18 20.37
CA ILE A 256 15.46 7.71 21.43
C ILE A 256 14.77 7.63 22.80
N LEU A 257 13.50 8.01 22.91
CA LEU A 257 12.76 7.92 24.17
C LEU A 257 12.65 6.49 24.69
N VAL A 258 12.41 5.52 23.81
CA VAL A 258 12.36 4.10 24.19
C VAL A 258 13.72 3.62 24.72
N LEU A 259 14.82 4.02 24.09
CA LEU A 259 16.17 3.65 24.54
C LEU A 259 16.54 4.27 25.89
N LEU A 260 16.16 5.54 26.11
CA LEU A 260 16.39 6.28 27.35
C LEU A 260 15.58 5.71 28.53
N THR A 261 14.30 5.47 28.31
CA THR A 261 13.36 5.11 29.38
C THR A 261 13.24 3.60 29.57
N GLY A 262 13.53 2.80 28.54
CA GLY A 262 13.27 1.37 28.49
C GLY A 262 11.79 0.99 28.50
N LYS A 263 10.88 1.97 28.30
CA LYS A 263 9.43 1.79 28.21
C LYS A 263 8.99 1.81 26.74
N GLU A 264 7.86 1.19 26.45
CA GLU A 264 7.29 1.23 25.09
C GLU A 264 6.49 2.53 24.88
N PRO A 265 6.30 2.97 23.61
CA PRO A 265 5.64 4.23 23.33
C PRO A 265 4.25 4.43 23.97
N PRO A 266 3.36 3.41 24.08
CA PRO A 266 2.08 3.57 24.77
C PRO A 266 2.20 3.94 26.25
N ASP A 267 3.31 3.62 26.90
CA ASP A 267 3.57 3.97 28.30
C ASP A 267 4.13 5.40 28.46
N LEU A 268 4.50 6.03 27.35
CA LEU A 268 5.14 7.35 27.29
C LEU A 268 4.25 8.42 26.64
N LEU A 269 3.09 8.04 26.12
CA LEU A 269 2.15 8.90 25.43
C LEU A 269 0.82 8.94 26.19
N ASP A 270 0.40 10.12 26.60
CA ASP A 270 -0.96 10.35 27.06
C ASP A 270 -1.90 10.39 25.85
N SER A 271 -2.65 9.30 25.63
CA SER A 271 -3.56 9.17 24.50
C SER A 271 -4.75 10.15 24.54
N TYR A 272 -5.08 10.73 25.70
CA TYR A 272 -6.17 11.71 25.80
C TYR A 272 -5.71 13.09 25.34
N ASN A 273 -4.51 13.50 25.75
CA ASN A 273 -3.97 14.81 25.46
C ASN A 273 -3.00 14.82 24.26
N MET A 274 -2.73 13.64 23.67
CA MET A 274 -1.76 13.43 22.59
C MET A 274 -0.39 14.05 22.91
N SER A 275 0.01 13.95 24.18
CA SER A 275 1.22 14.58 24.70
C SER A 275 2.17 13.54 25.28
N TRP A 276 3.46 13.71 25.03
CA TRP A 276 4.47 12.81 25.55
C TRP A 276 4.83 13.13 27.00
N THR A 277 4.81 12.12 27.87
CA THR A 277 5.03 12.24 29.32
C THR A 277 6.40 11.75 29.78
N TRP A 278 7.35 11.55 28.84
CA TRP A 278 8.68 10.97 29.08
C TRP A 278 9.54 11.71 30.12
N ARG A 279 9.27 12.99 30.40
CA ARG A 279 9.98 13.79 31.42
C ARG A 279 9.82 13.27 32.84
N GLN A 280 8.79 12.45 33.09
CA GLN A 280 8.59 11.81 34.38
C GLN A 280 9.54 10.61 34.56
N GLU A 281 10.12 10.10 33.47
CA GLU A 281 10.91 8.87 33.42
C GLU A 281 12.42 9.12 33.33
N VAL A 282 12.82 10.24 32.71
CA VAL A 282 14.22 10.58 32.48
C VAL A 282 14.45 12.09 32.59
N SER A 283 15.57 12.46 33.20
CA SER A 283 16.07 13.83 33.23
C SER A 283 17.15 13.99 32.16
N LEU A 284 16.94 14.92 31.22
CA LEU A 284 17.86 15.25 30.13
C LEU A 284 18.26 16.71 30.20
N SER A 285 19.32 17.10 29.50
CA SER A 285 19.66 18.51 29.32
C SER A 285 18.48 19.28 28.72
N PRO A 286 18.30 20.57 29.06
CA PRO A 286 17.26 21.42 28.47
C PRO A 286 17.32 21.44 26.94
N LYS A 287 18.54 21.32 26.40
CA LYS A 287 18.80 21.33 24.97
C LYS A 287 18.28 20.07 24.27
N LEU A 288 18.69 18.88 24.73
CA LEU A 288 18.20 17.63 24.13
C LEU A 288 16.68 17.50 24.32
N SER A 289 16.17 17.96 25.46
CA SER A 289 14.73 18.02 25.73
C SER A 289 13.97 18.85 24.69
N ALA A 290 14.47 20.05 24.37
CA ALA A 290 13.85 20.93 23.38
C ALA A 290 13.91 20.34 21.96
N ILE A 291 15.03 19.70 21.60
CA ILE A 291 15.17 19.02 20.29
C ILE A 291 14.15 17.88 20.17
N LEU A 292 14.04 17.03 21.19
CA LEU A 292 13.08 15.93 21.19
C LEU A 292 11.63 16.42 21.15
N ASP A 293 11.29 17.49 21.86
CA ASP A 293 9.94 18.08 21.79
C ASP A 293 9.60 18.56 20.38
N HIS A 294 10.53 19.24 19.71
CA HIS A 294 10.32 19.74 18.37
C HIS A 294 10.20 18.60 17.35
N MET A 295 11.02 17.54 17.48
CA MET A 295 10.87 16.33 16.66
C MET A 295 9.54 15.59 16.89
N LEU A 296 9.00 15.66 18.11
CA LEU A 296 7.76 14.98 18.53
C LEU A 296 6.50 15.84 18.43
N ALA A 297 6.60 17.07 17.91
CA ALA A 297 5.46 17.99 17.83
C ALA A 297 4.28 17.34 17.10
N GLN A 298 3.06 17.51 17.62
CA GLN A 298 1.89 16.82 17.09
C GLN A 298 1.60 17.24 15.64
N ARG A 299 1.61 18.56 15.38
CA ARG A 299 1.41 19.11 14.04
C ARG A 299 2.69 18.93 13.22
N PRO A 300 2.63 18.30 12.02
CA PRO A 300 3.83 18.10 11.19
C PRO A 300 4.58 19.38 10.83
N SER A 301 3.87 20.50 10.68
CA SER A 301 4.45 21.83 10.40
C SER A 301 5.28 22.39 11.56
N ASP A 302 5.04 21.92 12.78
CA ASP A 302 5.74 22.37 13.98
C ASP A 302 6.97 21.51 14.28
N ARG A 303 7.26 20.51 13.43
CA ARG A 303 8.47 19.70 13.56
C ARG A 303 9.61 20.34 12.79
N TYR A 304 10.84 19.88 13.06
CA TYR A 304 11.94 20.10 12.13
C TYR A 304 11.57 19.57 10.75
N GLN A 305 11.72 20.39 9.73
CA GLN A 305 11.35 20.04 8.35
C GLN A 305 12.47 19.27 7.63
N SER A 306 13.70 19.38 8.15
CA SER A 306 14.87 18.71 7.59
C SER A 306 15.82 18.20 8.66
N VAL A 307 16.60 17.17 8.31
CA VAL A 307 17.70 16.66 9.14
C VAL A 307 18.71 17.75 9.50
N ARG A 308 18.95 18.67 8.57
CA ARG A 308 19.91 19.77 8.74
C ARG A 308 19.54 20.71 9.87
N GLU A 309 18.24 20.97 10.07
CA GLU A 309 17.78 21.77 11.20
C GLU A 309 18.05 21.06 12.54
N VAL A 310 17.79 19.74 12.61
CA VAL A 310 18.10 18.94 13.81
C VAL A 310 19.60 18.98 14.09
N LEU A 311 20.45 18.75 13.07
CA LEU A 311 21.91 18.79 13.22
C LEU A 311 22.41 20.18 13.63
N HIS A 312 21.79 21.27 13.14
CA HIS A 312 22.14 22.63 13.54
C HIS A 312 21.94 22.85 15.04
N ASP A 313 20.76 22.47 15.54
CA ASP A 313 20.44 22.61 16.96
C ASP A 313 21.26 21.63 17.81
N LEU A 314 21.51 20.41 17.31
CA LEU A 314 22.32 19.41 17.98
C LEU A 314 23.79 19.87 18.08
N ASN A 315 24.39 20.44 17.03
CA ASN A 315 25.80 20.84 16.98
C ASN A 315 26.16 22.11 17.78
N ARG A 316 25.21 22.89 18.29
CA ARG A 316 25.48 23.91 19.34
C ARG A 316 25.87 23.29 20.70
N TYR A 317 26.43 22.08 20.71
CA TYR A 317 26.76 21.32 21.90
C TYR A 317 28.21 21.66 22.21
N ASP A 318 28.43 22.57 23.15
CA ASP A 318 29.70 22.60 23.88
C ASP A 318 29.72 21.39 24.81
N VAL A 319 30.01 20.21 24.26
CA VAL A 319 30.51 19.09 25.08
C VAL A 319 32.01 19.32 25.23
N PRO A 320 32.57 19.35 26.44
CA PRO A 320 34.02 19.23 26.58
C PRO A 320 34.44 17.91 25.95
N VAL A 321 35.29 18.00 24.91
CA VAL A 321 35.82 16.86 24.17
C VAL A 321 36.51 15.91 25.15
N TYR A 322 35.85 14.81 25.51
CA TYR A 322 36.55 13.66 26.04
C TYR A 322 37.16 12.94 24.84
N ALA A 323 38.41 13.28 24.53
CA ALA A 323 39.16 12.55 23.53
C ALA A 323 39.25 11.07 23.96
N PRO A 324 38.97 10.10 23.08
CA PRO A 324 39.28 8.71 23.39
C PRO A 324 40.78 8.60 23.66
N PRO A 325 41.22 7.77 24.64
CA PRO A 325 42.64 7.58 24.88
C PRO A 325 43.30 7.05 23.60
N VAL A 326 44.28 7.80 23.11
CA VAL A 326 45.14 7.39 22.00
C VAL A 326 45.75 6.03 22.37
N PRO A 327 45.62 4.97 21.55
CA PRO A 327 46.33 3.73 21.81
C PRO A 327 47.84 4.02 21.76
N ALA A 328 48.56 3.64 22.81
CA ALA A 328 50.02 3.72 22.81
C ALA A 328 50.59 2.94 21.61
N PRO A 329 51.66 3.44 20.95
CA PRO A 329 52.25 2.75 19.81
C PRO A 329 52.72 1.35 20.21
N VAL A 330 52.13 0.33 19.59
CA VAL A 330 52.55 -1.06 19.72
C VAL A 330 53.85 -1.22 18.94
N TYR A 331 54.97 -1.30 19.66
CA TYR A 331 56.22 -1.78 19.09
C TYR A 331 56.10 -3.30 18.84
N PRO A 332 56.49 -3.81 17.66
CA PRO A 332 56.51 -5.25 17.42
C PRO A 332 57.54 -5.93 18.35
N PRO A 333 57.22 -7.10 18.93
CA PRO A 333 58.18 -7.83 19.75
C PRO A 333 59.35 -8.35 18.90
N PRO A 334 60.55 -8.48 19.48
CA PRO A 334 61.72 -8.97 18.75
C PRO A 334 61.54 -10.44 18.39
N ILE A 335 61.83 -10.76 17.13
CA ILE A 335 61.87 -12.11 16.58
C ILE A 335 62.94 -12.90 17.33
N GLN A 336 62.54 -13.93 18.06
CA GLN A 336 63.45 -14.97 18.53
C GLN A 336 63.15 -16.28 17.80
N THR A 337 64.15 -16.66 17.00
CA THR A 337 64.27 -17.90 16.24
C THR A 337 64.62 -19.05 17.19
N THR A 338 63.81 -20.10 17.26
CA THR A 338 64.30 -21.45 17.59
C THR A 338 63.55 -22.51 16.80
N ALA A 339 64.34 -23.48 16.34
CA ALA A 339 64.01 -24.49 15.37
C ALA A 339 63.27 -25.71 15.98
N ALA A 340 62.79 -26.55 15.06
CA ALA A 340 61.89 -27.69 15.24
C ALA A 340 62.29 -28.73 16.30
N THR A 341 61.27 -29.35 16.91
CA THR A 341 61.34 -30.74 17.39
C THR A 341 59.97 -31.40 17.19
N VAL A 342 59.98 -32.56 16.54
CA VAL A 342 58.83 -33.44 16.25
C VAL A 342 58.72 -34.47 17.36
N ALA A 343 57.51 -34.75 17.86
CA ALA A 343 57.15 -36.08 18.36
C ALA A 343 55.63 -36.28 18.44
N VAL A 344 55.23 -37.52 18.18
CA VAL A 344 53.90 -38.07 17.92
C VAL A 344 53.29 -38.69 19.18
N GLY A 345 51.95 -38.65 19.31
CA GLY A 345 51.15 -39.79 19.78
C GLY A 345 50.27 -39.60 21.04
N ARG A 346 48.93 -39.64 20.88
CA ARG A 346 48.04 -40.81 21.14
C ARG A 346 46.58 -40.36 21.50
N PRO A 347 45.51 -41.13 21.13
CA PRO A 347 44.09 -40.76 21.29
C PRO A 347 43.47 -41.06 22.68
N PRO A 348 42.18 -40.71 22.93
CA PRO A 348 41.63 -40.36 24.25
C PRO A 348 40.96 -41.52 25.01
N ALA A 349 40.68 -41.28 26.30
CA ALA A 349 39.91 -42.16 27.19
C ALA A 349 38.83 -41.36 27.98
N PRO A 350 37.75 -42.02 28.46
CA PRO A 350 36.39 -41.45 28.63
C PRO A 350 36.05 -40.87 30.02
N PRO A 351 34.82 -40.34 30.22
CA PRO A 351 34.45 -39.49 31.35
C PRO A 351 33.87 -40.25 32.55
N GLU A 352 33.99 -39.68 33.74
CA GLU A 352 33.31 -40.12 34.96
C GLU A 352 32.59 -38.95 35.65
N ALA A 353 31.45 -39.28 36.25
CA ALA A 353 30.35 -38.41 36.62
C ALA A 353 30.49 -37.74 38.00
N ALA A 354 29.83 -36.60 38.19
CA ALA A 354 29.39 -36.14 39.50
C ALA A 354 28.06 -35.34 39.43
N VAL A 355 27.03 -36.03 39.89
CA VAL A 355 25.75 -35.65 40.49
C VAL A 355 25.63 -34.21 41.02
N SER A 356 24.50 -33.55 40.76
CA SER A 356 23.99 -32.44 41.59
C SER A 356 22.46 -32.52 41.69
N ASN A 357 22.00 -32.55 42.94
CA ASN A 357 20.61 -32.69 43.37
C ASN A 357 19.81 -31.40 43.16
N TYR A 358 18.61 -31.49 42.60
CA TYR A 358 17.60 -30.44 42.66
C TYR A 358 16.46 -30.86 43.57
N THR A 359 16.29 -30.09 44.65
CA THR A 359 15.16 -30.19 45.58
C THR A 359 13.99 -29.38 45.03
N VAL A 360 12.83 -30.02 44.95
CA VAL A 360 11.54 -29.44 44.53
C VAL A 360 10.93 -28.64 45.70
N ALA A 361 10.49 -27.41 45.43
CA ALA A 361 9.63 -26.62 46.33
C ALA A 361 8.23 -26.43 45.71
N PRO A 362 7.14 -26.54 46.50
CA PRO A 362 5.75 -26.55 46.00
C PRO A 362 5.14 -25.15 45.82
N PRO A 363 4.05 -25.02 45.04
CA PRO A 363 3.37 -23.74 44.79
C PRO A 363 2.37 -23.37 45.90
N PRO A 364 2.17 -22.08 46.22
CA PRO A 364 1.04 -21.66 47.04
C PRO A 364 -0.19 -21.24 46.20
N ALA A 365 -1.24 -22.03 46.42
CA ALA A 365 -2.68 -21.78 46.53
C ALA A 365 -3.34 -20.45 46.08
N TYR A 366 -4.44 -20.66 45.34
CA TYR A 366 -5.58 -19.77 45.14
C TYR A 366 -6.37 -19.50 46.43
N ALA A 367 -6.91 -18.27 46.58
CA ALA A 367 -7.99 -17.93 47.51
C ALA A 367 -8.92 -16.84 46.89
N PRO A 368 -10.19 -16.72 47.34
CA PRO A 368 -11.38 -16.44 46.50
C PRO A 368 -11.84 -14.96 46.45
N PRO A 369 -12.80 -14.60 45.57
CA PRO A 369 -13.32 -13.24 45.45
C PRO A 369 -14.36 -12.91 46.54
N SER A 370 -14.29 -11.68 47.07
CA SER A 370 -15.32 -11.11 47.94
C SER A 370 -16.41 -10.41 47.11
N ARG A 371 -17.67 -10.72 47.47
CA ARG A 371 -18.91 -10.07 47.04
C ARG A 371 -19.21 -8.86 47.95
N GLY A 372 -19.86 -7.84 47.39
CA GLY A 372 -20.93 -7.13 48.11
C GLY A 372 -21.11 -5.64 47.85
N ASN A 373 -22.03 -5.31 46.93
CA ASN A 373 -23.10 -4.29 46.96
C ASN A 373 -23.14 -3.47 45.65
N SER A 374 -24.13 -3.60 44.75
CA SER A 374 -25.60 -3.46 44.86
C SER A 374 -26.07 -2.03 45.12
N PHE A 375 -26.39 -1.31 44.04
CA PHE A 375 -27.42 -0.27 43.84
C PHE A 375 -27.38 0.02 42.33
N GLY A 376 -28.43 0.03 41.51
CA GLY A 376 -29.87 0.08 41.71
C GLY A 376 -30.42 0.87 40.50
N PHE A 377 -31.29 0.23 39.72
CA PHE A 377 -31.85 0.68 38.45
C PHE A 377 -32.38 2.12 38.43
N GLY A 378 -32.06 2.88 37.38
CA GLY A 378 -32.78 4.10 37.03
C GLY A 378 -32.14 4.87 35.87
N LYS A 379 -32.86 4.95 34.75
CA LYS A 379 -32.64 5.85 33.58
C LYS A 379 -31.89 5.27 32.37
N VAL A 380 -32.41 4.15 31.86
CA VAL A 380 -32.68 4.03 30.41
C VAL A 380 -34.00 4.75 30.16
N LEU A 381 -33.99 6.08 29.95
CA LEU A 381 -35.10 6.85 29.33
C LEU A 381 -34.73 8.35 29.19
N LEU A 382 -33.67 8.72 28.48
CA LEU A 382 -33.45 10.15 28.11
C LEU A 382 -32.49 10.40 26.94
N LEU A 383 -32.27 9.40 26.07
CA LEU A 383 -31.44 9.54 24.86
C LEU A 383 -32.19 9.22 23.56
N LEU A 384 -33.52 9.05 23.63
CA LEU A 384 -34.40 8.78 22.49
C LEU A 384 -35.39 9.94 22.17
N LEU A 385 -35.18 11.15 22.70
CA LEU A 385 -36.12 12.28 22.53
C LEU A 385 -35.50 13.61 22.06
N VAL A 386 -34.38 13.59 21.32
CA VAL A 386 -33.89 14.83 20.63
C VAL A 386 -33.57 14.63 19.15
N MET A 387 -33.69 13.42 18.60
CA MET A 387 -33.53 13.16 17.15
C MET A 387 -34.82 13.30 16.32
N ALA A 388 -35.80 14.08 16.79
CA ALA A 388 -37.03 14.34 16.03
C ALA A 388 -37.65 15.72 16.36
N GLY A 389 -36.82 16.78 16.30
CA GLY A 389 -37.24 18.17 16.42
C GLY A 389 -36.60 19.04 15.35
N ALA A 390 -37.11 18.93 14.13
CA ALA A 390 -37.12 19.94 13.05
C ALA A 390 -35.81 20.73 12.79
N ALA A 391 -35.07 20.49 11.71
CA ALA A 391 -35.52 20.71 10.32
C ALA A 391 -36.32 22.02 10.08
N THR A 392 -35.99 23.14 10.76
CA THR A 392 -36.47 24.50 10.38
C THR A 392 -35.66 25.68 11.00
N GLY A 393 -34.42 25.49 11.48
CA GLY A 393 -33.71 26.53 12.25
C GLY A 393 -32.45 27.17 11.65
N GLY A 394 -31.92 26.67 10.53
CA GLY A 394 -30.58 27.05 10.06
C GLY A 394 -30.52 28.16 8.99
N TRP A 395 -31.65 28.48 8.34
CA TRP A 395 -31.70 29.44 7.22
C TRP A 395 -32.11 30.86 7.66
N TRP A 396 -32.03 31.19 8.96
CA TRP A 396 -32.40 32.52 9.47
C TRP A 396 -31.29 33.20 10.31
N LEU A 397 -30.18 32.51 10.60
CA LEU A 397 -29.07 33.03 11.43
C LEU A 397 -27.82 33.44 10.61
N SER A 398 -27.97 33.86 9.36
CA SER A 398 -26.85 34.36 8.54
C SER A 398 -27.06 35.74 7.88
N SER A 399 -28.13 36.47 8.20
CA SER A 399 -28.43 37.72 7.48
C SER A 399 -28.75 38.95 8.32
N ASN A 400 -28.43 39.02 9.62
CA ASN A 400 -28.71 40.25 10.39
C ASN A 400 -27.71 40.60 11.51
N TRP A 401 -26.47 40.11 11.45
CA TRP A 401 -25.39 40.49 12.37
C TRP A 401 -24.32 41.33 11.67
N LEU A 402 -24.75 42.41 11.02
CA LEU A 402 -23.89 43.44 10.41
C LEU A 402 -24.48 44.86 10.57
N GLY A 403 -25.38 45.07 11.54
CA GLY A 403 -26.17 46.31 11.65
C GLY A 403 -26.20 47.01 13.01
N ASP A 404 -25.52 46.53 14.06
CA ASP A 404 -25.80 47.03 15.43
C ASP A 404 -24.55 47.31 16.30
N LEU A 405 -23.49 47.87 15.71
CA LEU A 405 -22.36 48.43 16.47
C LEU A 405 -22.05 49.90 16.11
N ALA A 406 -22.95 50.58 15.41
CA ALA A 406 -22.95 52.03 15.26
C ALA A 406 -23.91 52.64 16.28
N ASP A 407 -23.37 53.06 17.43
CA ASP A 407 -23.89 54.05 18.40
C ASP A 407 -23.73 53.57 19.84
N ARG A 408 -22.53 53.75 20.43
CA ARG A 408 -22.35 54.09 21.87
C ARG A 408 -21.01 54.79 22.10
N THR A 409 -21.01 56.12 22.16
CA THR A 409 -19.99 56.91 22.88
C THR A 409 -20.19 56.76 24.39
N PRO A 410 -19.11 56.66 25.17
CA PRO A 410 -18.90 57.67 26.21
C PRO A 410 -17.44 58.16 26.38
N SER A 411 -17.38 59.36 26.95
CA SER A 411 -16.30 60.29 27.32
C SER A 411 -14.97 59.77 27.92
N ALA A 412 -13.91 60.54 27.62
CA ALA A 412 -12.50 60.40 28.03
C ALA A 412 -12.16 60.86 29.47
N PRO A 413 -10.94 60.56 29.95
CA PRO A 413 -10.09 61.50 30.70
C PRO A 413 -8.74 61.78 29.99
N PRO A 414 -7.99 62.83 30.39
CA PRO A 414 -7.16 63.59 29.45
C PRO A 414 -5.67 63.25 29.45
N ASN A 415 -5.06 63.60 28.30
CA ASN A 415 -3.68 63.99 28.06
C ASN A 415 -2.56 62.98 28.34
N GLU A 416 -2.02 62.44 27.25
CA GLU A 416 -0.56 62.33 27.03
C GLU A 416 -0.31 62.16 25.51
N GLN A 417 0.34 63.15 24.89
CA GLN A 417 0.82 63.04 23.51
C GLN A 417 2.09 62.21 23.48
N PRO A 418 2.27 61.34 22.48
CA PRO A 418 3.53 61.42 21.73
C PRO A 418 3.43 61.17 20.22
N VAL A 419 4.11 62.05 19.48
CA VAL A 419 4.90 61.82 18.25
C VAL A 419 4.26 61.08 17.06
N VAL A 420 3.98 61.86 16.01
CA VAL A 420 3.62 61.39 14.66
C VAL A 420 4.80 60.68 14.02
N VAL A 421 4.63 59.41 13.66
CA VAL A 421 5.45 58.69 12.67
C VAL A 421 4.61 58.55 11.40
N PRO A 422 5.11 58.84 10.19
CA PRO A 422 4.31 58.69 8.97
C PRO A 422 3.97 57.21 8.75
N ASN A 423 2.68 56.90 8.76
CA ASN A 423 2.17 55.59 8.39
C ASN A 423 2.30 55.44 6.86
N VAL A 424 3.26 54.64 6.40
CA VAL A 424 3.22 54.13 5.02
C VAL A 424 2.21 52.99 5.03
N GLU A 425 1.05 53.25 4.44
CA GLU A 425 0.02 52.26 4.20
C GLU A 425 0.62 51.14 3.31
N PRO A 426 0.52 49.85 3.70
CA PRO A 426 0.93 48.76 2.84
C PRO A 426 0.13 48.81 1.53
N PRO A 427 0.73 48.53 0.36
CA PRO A 427 -0.04 48.48 -0.88
C PRO A 427 -1.16 47.44 -0.75
N ALA A 428 -2.36 47.82 -1.17
CA ALA A 428 -3.52 46.94 -1.23
C ALA A 428 -3.15 45.66 -1.99
N ALA A 429 -3.55 44.50 -1.47
CA ALA A 429 -3.40 43.23 -2.16
C ALA A 429 -4.05 43.34 -3.56
N PRO A 430 -3.42 42.80 -4.63
CA PRO A 430 -4.01 42.86 -5.95
C PRO A 430 -5.33 42.08 -5.97
N GLU A 431 -6.45 42.79 -6.12
CA GLU A 431 -7.77 42.20 -6.35
C GLU A 431 -7.88 41.76 -7.82
N LEU A 432 -8.45 40.57 -8.06
CA LEU A 432 -8.71 40.05 -9.41
C LEU A 432 -9.63 41.02 -10.18
N SER A 433 -9.40 41.21 -11.49
CA SER A 433 -10.26 42.08 -12.31
C SER A 433 -11.71 41.58 -12.36
N GLN A 434 -12.67 42.48 -12.53
CA GLN A 434 -14.10 42.13 -12.63
C GLN A 434 -14.38 41.12 -13.75
N GLU A 435 -13.68 41.26 -14.88
CA GLU A 435 -13.80 40.30 -16.00
C GLU A 435 -13.30 38.91 -15.59
N GLU A 436 -12.18 38.83 -14.88
CA GLU A 436 -11.66 37.57 -14.37
C GLU A 436 -12.61 36.92 -13.36
N GLN A 437 -13.21 37.71 -12.46
CA GLN A 437 -14.23 37.22 -11.51
C GLN A 437 -15.44 36.64 -12.25
N ASN A 438 -15.99 37.35 -13.24
CA ASN A 438 -17.13 36.90 -14.03
C ASN A 438 -16.83 35.59 -14.78
N ARG A 439 -15.62 35.45 -15.36
CA ARG A 439 -15.20 34.22 -16.04
C ARG A 439 -15.13 33.03 -15.08
N LYS A 440 -14.55 33.23 -13.88
CA LYS A 440 -14.44 32.18 -12.86
C LYS A 440 -15.80 31.79 -12.28
N GLU A 441 -16.72 32.74 -12.14
CA GLU A 441 -18.10 32.48 -11.73
C GLU A 441 -18.84 31.63 -12.77
N ALA A 442 -18.80 32.04 -14.05
CA ALA A 442 -19.41 31.29 -15.14
C ALA A 442 -18.87 29.85 -15.25
N LEU A 443 -17.56 29.68 -15.05
CA LEU A 443 -16.92 28.37 -15.02
C LEU A 443 -17.41 27.52 -13.82
N GLY A 444 -17.55 28.16 -12.66
CA GLY A 444 -18.13 27.56 -11.46
C GLY A 444 -19.57 27.09 -11.68
N ASP A 445 -20.40 27.90 -12.33
CA ASP A 445 -21.78 27.56 -12.70
C ASP A 445 -21.85 26.38 -13.67
N ARG A 446 -21.04 26.42 -14.73
CA ARG A 446 -21.01 25.34 -15.72
C ARG A 446 -20.62 24.00 -15.09
N ARG A 447 -19.59 23.99 -14.25
CA ARG A 447 -19.19 22.79 -13.48
C ARG A 447 -20.33 22.30 -12.57
N ARG A 448 -21.03 23.20 -11.87
CA ARG A 448 -22.19 22.84 -11.03
C ARG A 448 -23.28 22.18 -11.86
N ASN A 449 -23.62 22.76 -13.01
CA ASN A 449 -24.65 22.25 -13.92
C ASN A 449 -24.31 20.86 -14.47
N LEU A 450 -23.02 20.58 -14.70
CA LEU A 450 -22.55 19.27 -15.13
C LEU A 450 -22.43 18.24 -13.99
N GLY A 451 -22.61 18.66 -12.74
CA GLY A 451 -22.56 17.79 -11.55
C GLY A 451 -21.15 17.31 -11.18
N VAL A 452 -20.10 17.98 -11.64
CA VAL A 452 -18.70 17.56 -11.41
C VAL A 452 -18.19 18.12 -10.09
N ASP A 453 -17.59 17.31 -9.22
CA ASP A 453 -17.05 17.76 -7.94
C ASP A 453 -15.94 18.83 -8.10
N TYR A 454 -15.98 19.87 -7.28
CA TYR A 454 -15.05 21.01 -7.37
C TYR A 454 -13.59 20.61 -7.10
N GLN A 455 -13.34 19.83 -6.04
CA GLN A 455 -11.99 19.44 -5.64
C GLN A 455 -11.36 18.46 -6.63
N PHE A 456 -12.17 17.54 -7.17
CA PHE A 456 -11.76 16.72 -8.30
C PHE A 456 -11.44 17.55 -9.53
N PHE A 457 -12.34 18.45 -9.91
CA PHE A 457 -12.20 19.24 -11.13
C PHE A 457 -10.94 20.11 -11.12
N VAL A 458 -10.66 20.81 -10.01
CA VAL A 458 -9.42 21.60 -9.89
C VAL A 458 -8.16 20.73 -10.04
N ARG A 459 -8.14 19.53 -9.44
CA ARG A 459 -7.01 18.59 -9.61
C ARG A 459 -6.85 18.11 -11.05
N LEU A 460 -7.97 17.85 -11.73
CA LEU A 460 -7.98 17.46 -13.14
C LEU A 460 -7.44 18.58 -14.04
N VAL A 461 -7.93 19.81 -13.87
CA VAL A 461 -7.45 20.96 -14.63
C VAL A 461 -5.97 21.21 -14.35
N ASN A 462 -5.54 21.18 -13.09
CA ASN A 462 -4.13 21.33 -12.74
C ASN A 462 -3.25 20.27 -13.42
N GLN A 463 -3.68 19.00 -13.41
CA GLN A 463 -2.93 17.93 -14.06
C GLN A 463 -2.70 18.22 -15.55
N VAL A 464 -3.76 18.63 -16.27
CA VAL A 464 -3.67 18.90 -17.71
C VAL A 464 -2.90 20.20 -17.99
N PHE A 465 -3.17 21.26 -17.24
CA PHE A 465 -2.53 22.56 -17.38
C PHE A 465 -1.02 22.47 -17.14
N TYR A 466 -0.58 21.90 -16.01
CA TYR A 466 0.87 21.81 -15.71
C TYR A 466 1.60 20.77 -16.57
N ALA A 467 0.89 19.84 -17.21
CA ALA A 467 1.51 18.98 -18.22
C ALA A 467 1.88 19.76 -19.50
N GLN A 468 1.11 20.79 -19.84
CA GLN A 468 1.38 21.69 -20.97
C GLN A 468 2.38 22.82 -20.60
N HIS A 469 2.47 23.15 -19.31
CA HIS A 469 3.37 24.16 -18.75
C HIS A 469 4.40 23.55 -17.79
N SER A 470 5.26 22.67 -18.30
CA SER A 470 6.25 21.94 -17.50
C SER A 470 7.22 22.85 -16.72
N GLU A 471 7.46 24.06 -17.21
CA GLU A 471 8.26 25.11 -16.58
C GLU A 471 7.64 25.69 -15.31
N LEU A 472 6.32 25.48 -15.11
CA LEU A 472 5.56 25.95 -13.95
C LEU A 472 5.28 24.83 -12.94
N GLN A 473 5.86 23.65 -13.12
CA GLN A 473 5.61 22.48 -12.27
C GLN A 473 6.03 22.78 -10.82
N ASN A 474 5.08 22.74 -9.89
CA ASN A 474 5.19 23.10 -8.45
C ASN A 474 5.09 24.60 -8.09
N ARG A 475 4.73 25.47 -9.04
CA ARG A 475 4.43 26.88 -8.77
C ARG A 475 2.92 27.11 -8.67
N GLN A 476 2.46 27.74 -7.59
CA GLN A 476 1.08 28.19 -7.48
C GLN A 476 0.90 29.55 -8.16
N LEU A 477 -0.14 29.69 -9.00
CA LEU A 477 -0.47 30.97 -9.63
C LEU A 477 -0.93 31.98 -8.56
N SER A 478 -0.31 33.15 -8.53
CA SER A 478 -0.67 34.27 -7.65
C SER A 478 -1.98 34.93 -8.11
N ALA A 479 -2.52 35.86 -7.31
CA ALA A 479 -3.61 36.76 -7.73
C ALA A 479 -3.11 38.04 -8.40
N GLY A 480 -1.78 38.24 -8.48
CA GLY A 480 -1.17 39.43 -9.06
C GLY A 480 -1.30 39.49 -10.58
N ALA A 481 -1.01 40.66 -11.15
CA ALA A 481 -1.10 40.90 -12.59
C ALA A 481 -0.12 40.01 -13.38
N GLU A 482 0.99 39.60 -12.76
CA GLU A 482 2.02 38.75 -13.36
C GLU A 482 1.53 37.36 -13.80
N ASP A 483 0.49 36.84 -13.14
CA ASP A 483 -0.08 35.52 -13.44
C ASP A 483 -1.44 35.60 -14.16
N ALA A 484 -1.91 36.79 -14.55
CA ALA A 484 -3.24 36.98 -15.15
C ALA A 484 -3.43 36.19 -16.46
N ASP A 485 -2.40 36.15 -17.31
CA ASP A 485 -2.42 35.39 -18.56
C ASP A 485 -2.42 33.88 -18.31
N LEU A 486 -1.66 33.42 -17.31
CA LEU A 486 -1.63 32.00 -16.91
C LEU A 486 -2.95 31.55 -16.30
N ARG A 487 -3.61 32.41 -15.50
CA ARG A 487 -4.96 32.13 -14.98
C ARG A 487 -6.00 32.09 -16.10
N THR A 488 -5.84 32.90 -17.14
CA THR A 488 -6.69 32.84 -18.34
C THR A 488 -6.50 31.51 -19.09
N GLN A 489 -5.26 31.04 -19.28
CA GLN A 489 -4.96 29.75 -19.91
C GLN A 489 -5.48 28.57 -19.07
N TRP A 490 -5.38 28.67 -17.75
CA TRP A 490 -5.99 27.71 -16.82
C TRP A 490 -7.52 27.65 -17.00
N ASP A 491 -8.19 28.81 -17.07
CA ASP A 491 -9.64 28.90 -17.27
C ASP A 491 -10.06 28.35 -18.66
N GLN A 492 -9.21 28.49 -19.69
CA GLN A 492 -9.42 27.88 -21.01
C GLN A 492 -9.30 26.35 -20.96
N THR A 493 -8.26 25.83 -20.30
CA THR A 493 -8.07 24.39 -20.07
C THR A 493 -9.26 23.80 -19.33
N ALA A 494 -9.75 24.51 -18.31
CA ALA A 494 -10.93 24.11 -17.55
C ALA A 494 -12.20 24.05 -18.42
N ASN A 495 -12.43 25.03 -19.29
CA ASN A 495 -13.58 24.98 -20.21
C ASN A 495 -13.51 23.82 -21.21
N GLN A 496 -12.34 23.58 -21.80
CA GLN A 496 -12.13 22.45 -22.72
C GLN A 496 -12.40 21.11 -22.04
N LEU A 497 -11.93 20.95 -20.80
CA LEU A 497 -12.23 19.76 -20.01
C LEU A 497 -13.73 19.62 -19.75
N LEU A 498 -14.44 20.72 -19.43
CA LEU A 498 -15.90 20.65 -19.25
C LEU A 498 -16.63 20.26 -20.55
N ASP A 499 -16.17 20.70 -21.73
CA ASP A 499 -16.70 20.27 -23.02
C ASP A 499 -16.57 18.74 -23.21
N GLN A 500 -15.41 18.19 -22.87
CA GLN A 500 -15.15 16.75 -22.96
C GLN A 500 -15.97 15.96 -21.92
N LEU A 501 -16.06 16.46 -20.69
CA LEU A 501 -16.86 15.81 -19.65
C LEU A 501 -18.35 15.83 -20.00
N GLU A 502 -18.83 16.83 -20.73
CA GLU A 502 -20.23 16.96 -21.17
C GLU A 502 -20.72 15.73 -21.97
N THR A 503 -19.84 15.00 -22.64
CA THR A 503 -20.16 13.78 -23.41
C THR A 503 -20.36 12.52 -22.56
N ILE A 504 -20.05 12.57 -21.26
CA ILE A 504 -20.19 11.45 -20.31
C ILE A 504 -21.55 11.55 -19.60
N SER A 505 -22.18 10.45 -19.20
CA SER A 505 -23.51 10.53 -18.58
C SER A 505 -23.50 11.32 -17.26
N PRO A 506 -24.60 12.02 -16.89
CA PRO A 506 -24.67 12.76 -15.63
C PRO A 506 -24.39 11.88 -14.40
N GLU A 507 -24.87 10.63 -14.41
CA GLU A 507 -24.65 9.71 -13.29
C GLU A 507 -23.16 9.36 -13.16
N ALA A 508 -22.49 9.06 -14.27
CA ALA A 508 -21.07 8.73 -14.24
C ALA A 508 -20.20 9.94 -13.86
N ARG A 509 -20.51 11.12 -14.42
CA ARG A 509 -19.87 12.38 -14.05
C ARG A 509 -19.94 12.68 -12.56
N SER A 510 -21.12 12.52 -11.95
CA SER A 510 -21.35 12.85 -10.54
C SER A 510 -20.45 12.06 -9.56
N LYS A 511 -19.90 10.93 -10.02
CA LYS A 511 -19.04 10.05 -9.25
C LYS A 511 -17.55 10.24 -9.51
N MET A 512 -17.16 11.07 -10.50
CA MET A 512 -15.75 11.36 -10.77
C MET A 512 -15.03 11.91 -9.52
N GLY A 513 -13.83 11.39 -9.25
CA GLY A 513 -13.08 11.64 -8.02
C GLY A 513 -13.36 10.63 -6.90
N LYS A 514 -14.36 9.77 -7.06
CA LYS A 514 -14.78 8.74 -6.09
C LYS A 514 -14.80 7.33 -6.67
N TYR A 515 -14.50 7.16 -7.97
CA TYR A 515 -14.36 5.83 -8.54
C TYR A 515 -13.17 5.14 -7.90
N ASP A 516 -13.41 3.94 -7.41
CA ASP A 516 -12.42 3.16 -6.71
C ASP A 516 -12.29 1.77 -7.33
N ARG A 517 -11.53 0.92 -6.66
CA ARG A 517 -11.39 -0.46 -7.10
C ARG A 517 -12.68 -1.29 -6.94
N ASN A 518 -13.50 -0.99 -5.94
CA ASN A 518 -14.76 -1.70 -5.71
C ASN A 518 -15.70 -1.50 -6.90
N ASP A 519 -15.67 -0.33 -7.54
CA ASP A 519 -16.37 -0.10 -8.80
C ASP A 519 -15.93 -1.09 -9.89
N ARG A 520 -14.62 -1.22 -10.13
CA ARG A 520 -14.10 -2.15 -11.14
C ARG A 520 -14.43 -3.61 -10.84
N ASP A 521 -14.38 -4.01 -9.56
CA ASP A 521 -14.75 -5.36 -9.16
C ASP A 521 -16.26 -5.62 -9.34
N ARG A 522 -17.12 -4.62 -9.06
CA ARG A 522 -18.56 -4.66 -9.40
C ARG A 522 -18.77 -4.76 -10.90
N TRP A 523 -18.05 -3.98 -11.70
CA TRP A 523 -18.14 -4.03 -13.16
C TRP A 523 -17.76 -5.40 -13.69
N ARG A 524 -16.67 -6.01 -13.19
CA ARG A 524 -16.28 -7.39 -13.52
C ARG A 524 -17.43 -8.37 -13.26
N GLY A 525 -18.02 -8.32 -12.07
CA GLY A 525 -19.17 -9.16 -11.73
C GLY A 525 -20.37 -8.93 -12.66
N SER A 526 -20.62 -7.68 -13.06
CA SER A 526 -21.71 -7.31 -13.95
C SER A 526 -21.51 -7.78 -15.39
N VAL A 527 -20.31 -7.61 -15.98
CA VAL A 527 -20.04 -8.07 -17.35
C VAL A 527 -19.96 -9.60 -17.44
N ASN A 528 -19.43 -10.27 -16.42
CA ASN A 528 -19.36 -11.73 -16.40
C ASN A 528 -20.76 -12.37 -16.45
N LYS A 529 -21.78 -11.74 -15.85
CA LYS A 529 -23.19 -12.20 -15.95
C LYS A 529 -23.73 -12.14 -17.38
N LEU A 530 -23.10 -11.36 -18.25
CA LEU A 530 -23.46 -11.21 -19.66
C LEU A 530 -22.56 -12.06 -20.57
N ASN A 531 -21.71 -12.93 -20.01
CA ASN A 531 -20.68 -13.71 -20.71
C ASN A 531 -19.66 -12.82 -21.44
N LEU A 532 -19.36 -11.64 -20.88
CA LEU A 532 -18.38 -10.69 -21.41
C LEU A 532 -17.29 -10.44 -20.36
N SER A 533 -16.03 -10.39 -20.77
CA SER A 533 -14.90 -10.10 -19.89
C SER A 533 -14.69 -8.60 -19.67
N THR A 534 -13.90 -8.28 -18.64
CA THR A 534 -13.43 -6.90 -18.45
C THR A 534 -12.49 -6.44 -19.56
N ARG A 535 -11.86 -7.34 -20.34
CA ARG A 535 -11.01 -6.93 -21.48
C ARG A 535 -11.86 -6.25 -22.54
N ALA A 536 -13.00 -6.84 -22.88
CA ALA A 536 -13.94 -6.23 -23.82
C ALA A 536 -14.52 -4.92 -23.30
N LEU A 537 -14.94 -4.87 -22.03
CA LEU A 537 -15.43 -3.61 -21.42
C LEU A 537 -14.37 -2.51 -21.47
N TYR A 538 -13.12 -2.82 -21.13
CA TYR A 538 -12.03 -1.84 -21.13
C TYR A 538 -11.64 -1.44 -22.55
N THR A 539 -11.75 -2.33 -23.53
CA THR A 539 -11.54 -1.98 -24.95
C THR A 539 -12.56 -0.92 -25.41
N LEU A 540 -13.83 -1.07 -25.02
CA LEU A 540 -14.86 -0.08 -25.30
C LEU A 540 -14.57 1.26 -24.61
N ALA A 541 -14.18 1.22 -23.33
CA ALA A 541 -13.85 2.41 -22.57
C ALA A 541 -12.61 3.14 -23.10
N ASP A 542 -11.57 2.39 -23.45
CA ASP A 542 -10.31 2.88 -24.02
C ASP A 542 -10.55 3.61 -25.33
N ALA A 543 -11.36 3.06 -26.24
CA ALA A 543 -11.67 3.70 -27.51
C ALA A 543 -12.28 5.09 -27.32
N LYS A 544 -13.28 5.21 -26.43
CA LYS A 544 -13.94 6.49 -26.14
C LYS A 544 -13.03 7.44 -25.38
N PHE A 545 -12.25 6.92 -24.43
CA PHE A 545 -11.32 7.75 -23.65
C PHE A 545 -10.20 8.32 -24.51
N PHE A 546 -9.54 7.52 -25.34
CA PHE A 546 -8.46 8.01 -26.20
C PHE A 546 -8.96 8.88 -27.37
N GLN A 547 -10.23 8.76 -27.76
CA GLN A 547 -10.86 9.71 -28.67
C GLN A 547 -10.98 11.11 -28.04
N LEU A 548 -11.27 11.20 -26.74
CA LEU A 548 -11.35 12.47 -26.01
C LEU A 548 -9.96 12.97 -25.59
N PHE A 549 -9.06 12.07 -25.21
CA PHE A 549 -7.75 12.36 -24.63
C PHE A 549 -6.62 11.60 -25.36
N PRO A 550 -6.33 11.94 -26.63
CA PRO A 550 -5.36 11.20 -27.44
C PRO A 550 -3.95 11.21 -26.83
N ASP A 551 -3.56 12.30 -26.16
CA ASP A 551 -2.24 12.45 -25.53
C ASP A 551 -2.00 11.49 -24.35
N GLN A 552 -3.06 10.85 -23.84
CA GLN A 552 -2.97 9.86 -22.75
C GLN A 552 -2.65 8.45 -23.27
N GLN A 553 -2.64 8.23 -24.58
CA GLN A 553 -2.34 6.92 -25.15
C GLN A 553 -0.90 6.51 -24.81
N GLY A 554 -0.75 5.34 -24.19
CA GLY A 554 0.55 4.82 -23.74
C GLY A 554 1.05 5.41 -22.42
N GLN A 555 0.30 6.29 -21.76
CA GLN A 555 0.62 6.85 -20.45
C GLN A 555 0.01 6.02 -19.30
N ASP A 556 0.66 5.98 -18.14
CA ASP A 556 0.06 5.41 -16.92
C ASP A 556 -0.83 6.45 -16.22
N PHE A 557 -2.08 6.54 -16.67
CA PHE A 557 -3.02 7.56 -16.23
C PHE A 557 -4.04 7.09 -15.17
N VAL A 558 -4.14 5.77 -14.94
CA VAL A 558 -5.27 5.17 -14.18
C VAL A 558 -5.35 5.68 -12.74
N ASN A 559 -4.21 5.96 -12.11
CA ASN A 559 -4.16 6.47 -10.72
C ASN A 559 -4.04 8.00 -10.64
N GLN A 560 -4.10 8.69 -11.77
CA GLN A 560 -4.07 10.15 -11.84
C GLN A 560 -5.50 10.72 -11.87
N PRO A 561 -5.72 12.03 -11.62
CA PRO A 561 -7.06 12.64 -11.72
C PRO A 561 -7.78 12.33 -13.05
N ILE A 562 -7.09 12.38 -14.20
CA ILE A 562 -7.64 12.02 -15.51
C ILE A 562 -8.15 10.58 -15.58
N GLY A 563 -7.60 9.64 -14.80
CA GLY A 563 -8.06 8.25 -14.72
C GLY A 563 -9.48 8.11 -14.16
N GLN A 564 -9.96 9.09 -13.39
CA GLN A 564 -11.37 9.12 -12.96
C GLN A 564 -12.33 9.41 -14.12
N VAL A 565 -11.87 10.10 -15.15
CA VAL A 565 -12.64 10.30 -16.38
C VAL A 565 -12.77 8.98 -17.14
N TRP A 566 -11.67 8.22 -17.25
CA TRP A 566 -11.70 6.86 -17.81
C TRP A 566 -12.65 5.94 -17.05
N HIS A 567 -12.65 5.99 -15.71
CA HIS A 567 -13.59 5.23 -14.89
C HIS A 567 -15.05 5.60 -15.15
N ALA A 568 -15.35 6.88 -15.34
CA ALA A 568 -16.70 7.32 -15.66
C ALA A 568 -17.15 6.79 -17.04
N ILE A 569 -16.26 6.84 -18.04
CA ILE A 569 -16.51 6.26 -19.36
C ILE A 569 -16.76 4.75 -19.26
N ALA A 570 -15.93 4.02 -18.51
CA ALA A 570 -16.12 2.58 -18.30
C ALA A 570 -17.46 2.25 -17.60
N ALA A 571 -17.93 3.12 -16.71
CA ALA A 571 -19.25 2.97 -16.09
C ALA A 571 -20.40 3.18 -17.08
N ASP A 572 -20.26 4.11 -18.02
CA ASP A 572 -21.23 4.32 -19.10
C ASP A 572 -21.24 3.14 -20.07
N GLU A 573 -20.06 2.66 -20.50
CA GLU A 573 -19.95 1.50 -21.38
C GLU A 573 -20.53 0.24 -20.72
N LEU A 574 -20.36 0.09 -19.40
CA LEU A 574 -20.99 -1.00 -18.68
C LEU A 574 -22.51 -0.95 -18.79
N LYS A 575 -23.11 0.23 -18.65
CA LYS A 575 -24.57 0.39 -18.80
C LYS A 575 -25.03 0.11 -20.22
N ALA A 576 -24.28 0.57 -21.21
CA ALA A 576 -24.58 0.32 -22.61
C ALA A 576 -24.53 -1.19 -22.94
N VAL A 577 -23.54 -1.89 -22.40
CA VAL A 577 -23.44 -3.36 -22.48
C VAL A 577 -24.59 -4.05 -21.75
N GLN A 578 -24.97 -3.59 -20.54
CA GLN A 578 -26.11 -4.13 -19.79
C GLN A 578 -27.46 -3.90 -20.46
N ALA A 579 -27.61 -2.77 -21.16
CA ALA A 579 -28.79 -2.44 -21.94
C ALA A 579 -28.85 -3.18 -23.29
N GLY A 580 -27.77 -3.86 -23.70
CA GLY A 580 -27.67 -4.53 -25.00
C GLY A 580 -27.45 -3.59 -26.18
N THR A 581 -27.15 -2.30 -25.95
CA THR A 581 -26.84 -1.36 -27.03
C THR A 581 -25.42 -1.57 -27.56
N SER A 582 -24.47 -1.88 -26.66
CA SER A 582 -23.06 -2.14 -27.00
C SER A 582 -22.66 -3.62 -26.89
N LEU A 583 -23.62 -4.54 -26.73
CA LEU A 583 -23.39 -5.97 -26.68
C LEU A 583 -24.44 -6.74 -27.49
N GLU A 584 -24.00 -7.63 -28.37
CA GLU A 584 -24.87 -8.52 -29.14
C GLU A 584 -24.41 -9.98 -29.08
N LYS A 585 -25.36 -10.92 -28.93
CA LYS A 585 -25.06 -12.36 -28.98
C LYS A 585 -25.20 -12.87 -30.41
N VAL A 586 -24.11 -13.39 -30.96
CA VAL A 586 -24.11 -13.99 -32.30
C VAL A 586 -24.64 -15.41 -32.21
N GLN A 587 -25.76 -15.66 -32.86
CA GLN A 587 -26.37 -16.99 -32.99
C GLN A 587 -26.37 -17.39 -34.45
N PHE A 588 -25.84 -18.58 -34.74
CA PHE A 588 -25.88 -19.14 -36.08
C PHE A 588 -27.26 -19.75 -36.34
N ALA A 589 -27.88 -19.38 -37.45
CA ALA A 589 -29.12 -20.02 -37.90
C ALA A 589 -28.90 -21.53 -38.10
N GLN A 590 -29.93 -22.35 -37.87
CA GLN A 590 -29.84 -23.79 -38.03
C GLN A 590 -29.40 -24.16 -39.46
N GLY A 591 -28.29 -24.88 -39.59
CA GLY A 591 -27.71 -25.26 -40.88
C GLY A 591 -26.83 -24.19 -41.54
N SER A 592 -26.74 -22.99 -40.97
CA SER A 592 -25.79 -21.96 -41.39
C SER A 592 -24.45 -22.12 -40.67
N PHE A 593 -23.36 -21.92 -41.40
CA PHE A 593 -22.00 -21.89 -40.87
C PHE A 593 -21.46 -20.46 -40.72
N SER A 594 -22.24 -19.45 -41.07
CA SER A 594 -21.89 -18.03 -40.95
C SER A 594 -23.05 -17.19 -40.45
N GLN A 595 -22.73 -16.16 -39.69
CA GLN A 595 -23.67 -15.14 -39.26
C GLN A 595 -23.05 -13.77 -39.53
N GLU A 596 -23.86 -12.89 -40.10
CA GLU A 596 -23.50 -11.52 -40.37
C GLU A 596 -24.22 -10.58 -39.39
N VAL A 597 -23.48 -9.60 -38.90
CA VAL A 597 -23.99 -8.53 -38.03
C VAL A 597 -23.45 -7.20 -38.54
N SER A 598 -24.26 -6.15 -38.46
CA SER A 598 -23.88 -4.81 -38.94
C SER A 598 -24.30 -3.74 -37.95
N GLY A 599 -23.66 -2.58 -38.03
CA GLY A 599 -24.02 -1.43 -37.20
C GLY A 599 -23.33 -0.15 -37.63
N THR A 600 -23.65 0.92 -36.93
CA THR A 600 -23.00 2.23 -37.06
C THR A 600 -22.44 2.63 -35.70
N LEU A 601 -21.19 3.08 -35.67
CA LEU A 601 -20.50 3.55 -34.47
C LEU A 601 -20.19 5.04 -34.62
N ALA A 602 -20.50 5.85 -33.61
CA ALA A 602 -19.98 7.21 -33.56
C ALA A 602 -18.45 7.21 -33.28
N PRO A 603 -17.76 8.35 -33.43
CA PRO A 603 -16.34 8.46 -33.07
C PRO A 603 -16.06 8.00 -31.63
N GLY A 604 -15.13 7.05 -31.47
CA GLY A 604 -14.76 6.47 -30.18
C GLY A 604 -15.75 5.46 -29.59
N GLU A 605 -16.90 5.21 -30.23
CA GLU A 605 -17.83 4.16 -29.78
C GLU A 605 -17.36 2.77 -30.23
N GLY A 606 -17.88 1.74 -29.56
CA GLY A 606 -17.64 0.37 -29.94
C GLY A 606 -18.82 -0.54 -29.64
N LYS A 607 -18.77 -1.74 -30.22
CA LYS A 607 -19.75 -2.79 -29.98
C LYS A 607 -19.04 -4.13 -29.80
N ALA A 608 -19.42 -4.83 -28.75
CA ALA A 608 -18.97 -6.19 -28.46
C ALA A 608 -19.97 -7.21 -28.99
N PHE A 609 -19.44 -8.30 -29.54
CA PHE A 609 -20.18 -9.46 -29.99
C PHE A 609 -19.68 -10.68 -29.26
N ILE A 610 -20.57 -11.56 -28.83
CA ILE A 610 -20.17 -12.83 -28.19
C ILE A 610 -20.77 -14.02 -28.92
N ALA A 611 -19.96 -15.04 -29.15
CA ALA A 611 -20.38 -16.28 -29.77
C ALA A 611 -19.91 -17.47 -28.92
N GLN A 612 -20.81 -18.44 -28.68
CA GLN A 612 -20.43 -19.69 -28.04
C GLN A 612 -19.81 -20.61 -29.08
N LEU A 613 -18.53 -20.96 -28.89
CA LEU A 613 -17.73 -21.72 -29.85
C LEU A 613 -17.01 -22.86 -29.13
N SER A 614 -16.55 -23.84 -29.91
CA SER A 614 -15.95 -25.07 -29.40
C SER A 614 -14.45 -25.15 -29.71
N ARG A 615 -13.73 -25.91 -28.88
CA ARG A 615 -12.33 -26.22 -29.10
C ARG A 615 -12.13 -26.95 -30.42
N ASN A 616 -11.03 -26.63 -31.10
CA ASN A 616 -10.63 -27.09 -32.44
C ASN A 616 -11.54 -26.64 -33.60
N GLN A 617 -12.56 -25.83 -33.33
CA GLN A 617 -13.39 -25.21 -34.36
C GLN A 617 -12.54 -24.19 -35.13
N LEU A 618 -12.58 -24.24 -36.46
CA LEU A 618 -11.98 -23.23 -37.32
C LEU A 618 -12.98 -22.10 -37.51
N ILE A 619 -12.58 -20.89 -37.11
CA ILE A 619 -13.37 -19.69 -37.42
C ILE A 619 -12.69 -18.83 -38.47
N ARG A 620 -13.52 -18.09 -39.21
CA ARG A 620 -13.14 -17.08 -40.19
C ARG A 620 -13.97 -15.85 -39.91
N LEU A 621 -13.30 -14.71 -39.78
CA LEU A 621 -13.92 -13.43 -39.49
C LEU A 621 -13.54 -12.45 -40.60
N SER A 622 -14.52 -11.69 -41.07
CA SER A 622 -14.33 -10.60 -42.02
C SER A 622 -15.12 -9.38 -41.55
N LEU A 623 -14.44 -8.25 -41.40
CA LEU A 623 -14.98 -6.96 -41.01
C LEU A 623 -14.89 -6.02 -42.21
N GLN A 624 -16.03 -5.66 -42.78
CA GLN A 624 -16.12 -4.62 -43.81
C GLN A 624 -16.47 -3.30 -43.13
N THR A 625 -15.78 -2.23 -43.50
CA THR A 625 -16.00 -0.90 -42.94
C THR A 625 -15.63 0.17 -43.96
N ASP A 626 -16.30 1.31 -43.91
CA ASP A 626 -16.04 2.49 -44.73
C ASP A 626 -14.97 3.42 -44.14
N GLN A 627 -14.58 3.22 -42.89
CA GLN A 627 -13.66 4.07 -42.13
C GLN A 627 -12.72 3.23 -41.25
N LYS A 628 -11.84 3.90 -40.49
CA LYS A 628 -10.88 3.23 -39.60
C LYS A 628 -11.57 2.62 -38.39
N THR A 629 -11.44 1.30 -38.23
CA THR A 629 -11.88 0.55 -37.04
C THR A 629 -10.72 -0.27 -36.47
N LEU A 630 -10.87 -0.68 -35.21
CA LEU A 630 -9.98 -1.66 -34.58
C LEU A 630 -10.81 -2.87 -34.13
N LEU A 631 -10.23 -4.05 -34.33
CA LEU A 631 -10.80 -5.34 -33.97
C LEU A 631 -9.99 -6.00 -32.86
N SER A 632 -10.68 -6.45 -31.82
CA SER A 632 -10.14 -7.31 -30.77
C SER A 632 -10.90 -8.63 -30.70
N ILE A 633 -10.20 -9.73 -30.45
CA ILE A 633 -10.75 -11.07 -30.30
C ILE A 633 -10.22 -11.68 -29.01
N TYR A 634 -11.10 -11.88 -28.02
CA TYR A 634 -10.72 -12.43 -26.71
C TYR A 634 -11.23 -13.87 -26.53
N PRO A 635 -10.37 -14.78 -26.02
CA PRO A 635 -10.79 -16.13 -25.67
C PRO A 635 -11.63 -16.15 -24.37
N PRO A 636 -12.39 -17.25 -24.12
CA PRO A 636 -13.30 -17.37 -22.97
C PRO A 636 -12.63 -17.21 -21.61
N THR A 637 -11.34 -17.54 -21.51
CA THR A 637 -10.56 -17.40 -20.28
C THR A 637 -9.45 -16.38 -20.45
N SER A 638 -9.13 -15.66 -19.37
CA SER A 638 -8.02 -14.71 -19.33
C SER A 638 -6.64 -15.36 -19.24
N SER A 639 -6.58 -16.70 -19.11
CA SER A 639 -5.32 -17.45 -19.10
C SER A 639 -4.67 -17.55 -20.48
N GLN A 640 -5.41 -17.26 -21.56
CA GLN A 640 -4.87 -17.13 -22.90
C GLN A 640 -4.79 -15.66 -23.35
N PRO A 641 -3.72 -15.31 -24.08
CA PRO A 641 -3.61 -13.99 -24.67
C PRO A 641 -4.76 -13.75 -25.67
N PRO A 642 -5.09 -12.48 -25.96
CA PRO A 642 -5.99 -12.13 -27.06
C PRO A 642 -5.53 -12.76 -28.37
N LEU A 643 -6.48 -13.16 -29.22
CA LEU A 643 -6.19 -13.65 -30.56
C LEU A 643 -5.92 -12.49 -31.53
N LEU A 644 -6.59 -11.36 -31.28
CA LEU A 644 -6.30 -10.03 -31.79
C LEU A 644 -6.60 -9.02 -30.69
N GLU A 645 -5.85 -7.92 -30.64
CA GLU A 645 -6.09 -6.84 -29.68
C GLU A 645 -5.80 -5.51 -30.36
N ASN A 646 -6.82 -4.64 -30.40
CA ASN A 646 -6.76 -3.31 -31.01
C ASN A 646 -6.11 -3.31 -32.41
N SER A 647 -6.43 -4.33 -33.20
CA SER A 647 -5.78 -4.57 -34.50
C SER A 647 -6.52 -3.82 -35.62
N PRO A 648 -5.81 -3.17 -36.56
CA PRO A 648 -6.42 -2.62 -37.78
C PRO A 648 -6.79 -3.71 -38.80
N GLU A 649 -6.49 -4.97 -38.53
CA GLU A 649 -6.83 -6.08 -39.42
C GLU A 649 -8.35 -6.24 -39.53
N THR A 650 -8.81 -6.40 -40.76
CA THR A 650 -10.22 -6.61 -41.08
C THR A 650 -10.57 -8.08 -41.25
N THR A 651 -9.61 -8.99 -41.13
CA THR A 651 -9.86 -10.43 -41.28
C THR A 651 -9.07 -11.22 -40.28
N TRP A 652 -9.63 -12.33 -39.80
CA TRP A 652 -8.91 -13.28 -38.96
C TRP A 652 -9.36 -14.71 -39.24
N SER A 653 -8.45 -15.68 -39.20
CA SER A 653 -8.81 -17.09 -39.24
C SER A 653 -7.88 -17.95 -38.40
N GLY A 654 -8.45 -18.88 -37.65
CA GLY A 654 -7.68 -19.77 -36.80
C GLY A 654 -8.53 -20.82 -36.11
N LYS A 655 -7.87 -21.87 -35.63
CA LYS A 655 -8.50 -22.91 -34.80
C LYS A 655 -8.55 -22.47 -33.34
N LEU A 656 -9.69 -22.68 -32.71
CA LEU A 656 -9.92 -22.29 -31.33
C LEU A 656 -9.30 -23.29 -30.35
N ALA A 657 -8.72 -22.78 -29.26
CA ALA A 657 -8.05 -23.61 -28.26
C ALA A 657 -8.98 -24.03 -27.11
N GLN A 658 -10.15 -23.40 -26.95
CA GLN A 658 -11.02 -23.56 -25.80
C GLN A 658 -12.49 -23.61 -26.22
N ASP A 659 -13.31 -24.23 -25.36
CA ASP A 659 -14.77 -24.12 -25.43
C ASP A 659 -15.23 -22.90 -24.63
N GLY A 660 -16.25 -22.19 -25.11
CA GLY A 660 -16.89 -21.11 -24.36
C GLY A 660 -17.28 -19.91 -25.22
N TYR A 661 -17.55 -18.79 -24.55
CA TYR A 661 -17.88 -17.53 -25.22
C TYR A 661 -16.60 -16.81 -25.65
N TYR A 662 -16.42 -16.69 -26.96
CA TYR A 662 -15.41 -15.81 -27.55
C TYR A 662 -16.03 -14.43 -27.76
N GLU A 663 -15.20 -13.41 -27.56
CA GLU A 663 -15.60 -12.00 -27.61
C GLU A 663 -14.95 -11.34 -28.81
N PHE A 664 -15.73 -10.64 -29.62
CA PHE A 664 -15.27 -9.88 -30.78
C PHE A 664 -15.68 -8.43 -30.56
N VAL A 665 -14.71 -7.53 -30.42
CA VAL A 665 -14.97 -6.12 -30.12
C VAL A 665 -14.54 -5.28 -31.30
N VAL A 666 -15.47 -4.52 -31.85
CA VAL A 666 -15.24 -3.57 -32.94
C VAL A 666 -15.35 -2.17 -32.35
N VAL A 667 -14.30 -1.36 -32.48
CA VAL A 667 -14.30 0.03 -32.02
C VAL A 667 -13.99 0.98 -33.17
N SER A 668 -14.61 2.16 -33.16
CA SER A 668 -14.33 3.24 -34.10
C SER A 668 -13.04 3.94 -33.71
N ALA A 669 -12.10 4.03 -34.66
CA ALA A 669 -10.89 4.84 -34.55
C ALA A 669 -10.91 6.02 -35.54
N ALA A 670 -12.11 6.38 -36.03
CA ALA A 670 -12.34 7.45 -36.98
C ALA A 670 -12.96 8.67 -36.29
N THR A 671 -12.77 9.85 -36.89
CA THR A 671 -13.35 11.12 -36.42
C THR A 671 -14.77 11.36 -36.95
N ALA A 672 -15.28 10.46 -37.79
CA ALA A 672 -16.63 10.47 -38.34
C ALA A 672 -17.35 9.15 -38.00
N PRO A 673 -18.70 9.10 -38.03
CA PRO A 673 -19.44 7.86 -37.85
C PRO A 673 -19.01 6.78 -38.85
N VAL A 674 -18.95 5.54 -38.38
CA VAL A 674 -18.44 4.39 -39.12
C VAL A 674 -19.52 3.36 -39.28
N THR A 675 -19.78 2.92 -40.51
CA THR A 675 -20.64 1.75 -40.75
C THR A 675 -19.76 0.52 -40.88
N PHE A 676 -20.16 -0.57 -40.23
CA PHE A 676 -19.44 -1.84 -40.32
C PHE A 676 -20.38 -3.02 -40.54
N GLN A 677 -19.83 -4.07 -41.15
CA GLN A 677 -20.47 -5.36 -41.36
C GLN A 677 -19.45 -6.45 -41.00
N LEU A 678 -19.74 -7.18 -39.93
CA LEU A 678 -18.92 -8.25 -39.39
C LEU A 678 -19.56 -9.59 -39.76
N ASN A 679 -18.85 -10.38 -40.56
CA ASN A 679 -19.21 -11.75 -40.88
C ASN A 679 -18.36 -12.71 -40.07
N LEU A 680 -18.99 -13.51 -39.20
CA LEU A 680 -18.37 -14.57 -38.42
C LEU A 680 -18.81 -15.91 -39.01
N ALA A 681 -17.85 -16.70 -39.48
CA ALA A 681 -18.06 -18.06 -39.95
C ALA A 681 -17.31 -19.06 -39.06
N ALA A 682 -17.94 -20.21 -38.77
CA ALA A 682 -17.38 -21.29 -37.97
C ALA A 682 -17.70 -22.64 -38.60
N ASP A 683 -16.74 -23.57 -38.62
CA ASP A 683 -17.01 -24.94 -39.04
C ASP A 683 -17.81 -25.71 -37.97
N ASN A 684 -18.54 -26.77 -38.35
CA ASN A 684 -19.23 -27.67 -37.41
C ASN A 684 -20.11 -26.97 -36.34
N VAL A 685 -20.93 -25.98 -36.73
CA VAL A 685 -21.85 -25.29 -35.80
C VAL A 685 -22.78 -26.30 -35.12
N ILE A 686 -22.58 -26.52 -33.81
CA ILE A 686 -23.42 -27.42 -33.00
C ILE A 686 -24.70 -26.68 -32.65
N SER A 687 -25.82 -27.11 -33.21
CA SER A 687 -27.15 -26.49 -33.05
C SER A 687 -27.86 -26.82 -31.72
N THR A 688 -27.18 -27.52 -30.81
CA THR A 688 -27.74 -27.90 -29.50
C THR A 688 -26.82 -27.47 -28.35
N PRO A 689 -27.31 -26.67 -27.39
CA PRO A 689 -26.56 -26.38 -26.17
C PRO A 689 -26.34 -27.69 -25.37
N PRO A 690 -25.17 -27.90 -24.76
CA PRO A 690 -24.96 -29.06 -23.90
C PRO A 690 -25.92 -28.99 -22.71
N SER A 691 -26.59 -30.12 -22.41
CA SER A 691 -27.48 -30.24 -21.26
C SER A 691 -26.75 -29.85 -19.97
N PRO A 692 -27.39 -29.11 -19.04
CA PRO A 692 -26.79 -28.82 -17.75
C PRO A 692 -26.50 -30.14 -17.02
N VAL A 693 -25.24 -30.30 -16.58
CA VAL A 693 -24.84 -31.43 -15.75
C VAL A 693 -25.54 -31.26 -14.40
N SER A 694 -26.48 -32.16 -14.09
CA SER A 694 -27.12 -32.21 -12.78
C SER A 694 -26.07 -32.43 -11.69
N PRO A 695 -26.13 -31.69 -10.56
CA PRO A 695 -25.26 -31.97 -9.44
C PRO A 695 -25.55 -33.39 -8.89
N PRO A 696 -24.54 -34.09 -8.34
CA PRO A 696 -24.75 -35.39 -7.73
C PRO A 696 -25.74 -35.26 -6.56
N PRO A 697 -26.62 -36.25 -6.32
CA PRO A 697 -27.60 -36.18 -5.26
C PRO A 697 -26.91 -36.09 -3.89
N SER A 698 -27.35 -35.14 -3.06
CA SER A 698 -26.94 -35.03 -1.67
C SER A 698 -27.25 -36.32 -0.91
N PRO A 699 -26.37 -36.81 -0.02
CA PRO A 699 -26.66 -37.98 0.80
C PRO A 699 -27.79 -37.67 1.78
N SER A 700 -28.83 -38.50 1.77
CA SER A 700 -29.91 -38.46 2.76
C SER A 700 -29.37 -38.72 4.17
N PRO A 701 -29.85 -38.01 5.20
CA PRO A 701 -29.50 -38.30 6.58
C PRO A 701 -30.20 -39.59 7.05
N SER A 702 -29.41 -40.54 7.57
CA SER A 702 -29.94 -41.71 8.27
C SER A 702 -30.67 -41.30 9.56
N PRO A 703 -31.77 -41.98 9.94
CA PRO A 703 -32.46 -41.74 11.19
C PRO A 703 -31.79 -42.57 12.29
N ASP A 704 -31.24 -41.92 13.31
CA ASP A 704 -31.11 -42.50 14.66
C ASP A 704 -30.41 -41.49 15.58
N SER A 705 -31.18 -40.82 16.43
CA SER A 705 -30.97 -40.74 17.89
C SER A 705 -31.92 -39.71 18.49
N GLU A 706 -32.93 -40.23 19.17
CA GLU A 706 -33.93 -39.53 19.98
C GLU A 706 -33.26 -38.96 21.25
N PRO A 707 -33.62 -37.73 21.71
CA PRO A 707 -33.01 -37.14 22.90
C PRO A 707 -33.72 -37.59 24.19
N THR A 708 -32.94 -38.06 25.17
CA THR A 708 -33.40 -38.39 26.52
C THR A 708 -33.74 -37.11 27.31
N PRO A 709 -34.88 -37.02 28.03
CA PRO A 709 -35.21 -35.86 28.87
C PRO A 709 -34.52 -35.92 30.25
N PRO A 710 -34.34 -34.78 30.94
CA PRO A 710 -33.68 -34.72 32.24
C PRO A 710 -34.64 -35.16 33.36
N ALA A 711 -34.10 -35.88 34.35
CA ALA A 711 -34.78 -36.30 35.57
C ALA A 711 -34.85 -35.14 36.61
N PRO A 712 -35.79 -35.19 37.58
CA PRO A 712 -36.29 -34.03 38.33
C PRO A 712 -35.34 -33.43 39.37
#